data_AF-A0A351L0U6-F1
#
_entry.id   AF-A0A351L0U6-F1
#
_cell.length_a   1.000
_cell.length_b   1.000
_cell.length_c   1.000
_cell.angle_alpha   90.00
_cell.angle_beta   90.00
_cell.angle_gamma   90.00
#
_symmetry.space_group_name_H-M   'P 1'
#
loop_
_entity.id
_entity.type
_entity.pdbx_description
1 polymer ?
#
loop_
_entity_poly.entity_id
_entity_poly.type
_entity_poly.pdbx_seq_one_letter_code
_entity_poly.pdbx_strand_id
1 'polypeptide(L)'
;MRATTMSYCLNPSCENPSDPENANQECCQSCGCHLLVNDRYRGIRKLGEGGFGITYEVDDKGTSKVLKVLQKTDAKSVALFKREAKVLKELKHPGIPKLEDDYFIYQADIYTLHCLVMEKIEGLNLEKWLEQQDNQSITEAQAIAWLSQLIDILEVLHQKRFFHRDIKPSNIMLRQNQMVLIDFGIARELTGKYWEEIHDKGATTKINTLPYASPEQMEGKARYQSDFYSLGVTFVYLLTGKNPNELAKKDEKLLWRDSAYQISKPFADLIDWLIEPDIEDRPPNTKYIRKSLKAIKYNQIAELPKIKNAPRRWRLLQRLCGSVAVTGLVMGVRYLGILQSWELAAFDGMMRSLAVETPDSRIFIIAVDENDRQYQDAQNMQRRDSLADEALTQLWQKLAPHKPRVIGLDIFRPRAFESKLAATVQSQPFIAICAGESEKEPAISPPPGTPLDRIGFAEMPTDPDFRIRRHLLTMDADRTCNTTESFGLRVAERYLNQKIDLNKIGAKKLELDAGGYQLPKQEAFGYQIMLKYRRAKFEQKNLREILNNSLDNQLSALVRDRIILIGAVNENDLHFTPYSTGFWPERMPGVEIHAHKISQIVSAVLDRRGLISWWPEWAEWLWVWFWAVVSGLLVVQSKSRVYSTVWLVLIPCGLGGTCFLFLVNGVWIPLIPAAFAVAIAIGTGAAYTAWRNR
;
A
#
# COMPACT_ATOMS: atom_id res chain seq x y z
N MET A 1 -6.96 -70.33 22.55
CA MET A 1 -5.51 -70.22 22.25
C MET A 1 -5.01 -68.98 22.97
N ARG A 2 -4.12 -69.13 23.96
CA ARG A 2 -3.50 -67.98 24.65
C ARG A 2 -2.63 -67.26 23.63
N ALA A 3 -2.86 -65.97 23.41
CA ALA A 3 -1.99 -65.15 22.56
C ALA A 3 -0.57 -65.27 23.11
N THR A 4 0.37 -65.71 22.29
CA THR A 4 1.79 -65.79 22.64
C THR A 4 2.27 -64.37 22.96
N THR A 5 2.46 -64.08 24.24
CA THR A 5 3.01 -62.83 24.76
C THR A 5 4.48 -62.75 24.36
N MET A 6 4.75 -62.17 23.18
CA MET A 6 6.12 -61.89 22.73
C MET A 6 6.82 -60.99 23.76
N SER A 7 8.05 -61.35 24.14
CA SER A 7 8.87 -60.59 25.10
C SER A 7 10.22 -60.24 24.48
N TYR A 8 10.56 -58.95 24.48
CA TYR A 8 11.80 -58.40 23.94
C TYR A 8 12.72 -57.94 25.07
N CYS A 9 13.97 -58.38 25.05
CA CYS A 9 14.98 -57.99 26.02
C CYS A 9 15.48 -56.56 25.76
N LEU A 10 15.41 -55.70 26.78
CA LEU A 10 15.82 -54.29 26.69
C LEU A 10 17.30 -54.06 27.02
N ASN A 11 18.06 -55.12 27.29
CA ASN A 11 19.51 -55.05 27.44
C ASN A 11 20.17 -54.69 26.09
N PRO A 12 20.86 -53.54 25.97
CA PRO A 12 21.51 -53.12 24.73
C PRO A 12 22.58 -54.07 24.21
N SER A 13 23.15 -54.91 25.08
CA SER A 13 24.23 -55.86 24.76
C SER A 13 23.74 -57.30 24.55
N CYS A 14 22.42 -57.53 24.50
CA CYS A 14 21.87 -58.87 24.26
C CYS A 14 22.05 -59.30 22.80
N GLU A 15 22.60 -60.49 22.57
CA GLU A 15 22.83 -61.02 21.22
C GLU A 15 21.53 -61.45 20.52
N ASN A 16 20.58 -62.04 21.28
CA ASN A 16 19.27 -62.44 20.76
C ASN A 16 18.10 -61.83 21.56
N PRO A 17 17.82 -60.52 21.42
CA PRO A 17 16.83 -59.83 22.25
C PRO A 17 15.39 -60.21 21.95
N SER A 18 15.10 -60.78 20.78
CA SER A 18 13.76 -61.20 20.35
C SER A 18 13.57 -62.73 20.39
N ASP A 19 14.31 -63.44 21.23
CA ASP A 19 14.21 -64.90 21.36
C ASP A 19 12.75 -65.33 21.64
N PRO A 20 12.15 -66.20 20.82
CA PRO A 20 10.79 -66.70 21.04
C PRO A 20 10.60 -67.36 22.42
N GLU A 21 11.65 -67.94 23.01
CA GLU A 21 11.61 -68.57 24.33
C GLU A 21 11.49 -67.56 25.48
N ASN A 22 11.71 -66.26 25.23
CA ASN A 22 11.47 -65.21 26.22
C ASN A 22 9.98 -65.07 26.58
N ALA A 23 9.08 -65.63 25.76
CA ALA A 23 7.64 -65.57 26.01
C ALA A 23 7.28 -66.22 27.35
N ASN A 24 6.71 -65.43 28.27
CA ASN A 24 6.33 -65.81 29.64
C ASN A 24 7.48 -66.09 30.61
N GLN A 25 8.72 -65.73 30.28
CA GLN A 25 9.86 -65.82 31.21
C GLN A 25 10.02 -64.52 32.02
N GLU A 26 10.64 -64.63 33.19
CA GLU A 26 11.07 -63.48 33.99
C GLU A 26 12.41 -62.91 33.52
N CYS A 27 13.30 -63.77 33.00
CA CYS A 27 14.63 -63.42 32.50
C CYS A 27 14.83 -63.83 31.03
N CYS A 28 15.65 -63.05 30.33
CA CYS A 28 16.04 -63.30 28.94
C CYS A 28 16.87 -64.58 28.85
N GLN A 29 16.53 -65.49 27.93
CA GLN A 29 17.26 -66.75 27.76
C GLN A 29 18.68 -66.54 27.20
N SER A 30 18.89 -65.48 26.43
CA SER A 30 20.20 -65.18 25.82
C SER A 30 21.18 -64.51 26.79
N CYS A 31 20.72 -63.57 27.62
CA CYS A 31 21.63 -62.74 28.45
C CYS A 31 21.31 -62.76 29.95
N GLY A 32 20.31 -63.52 30.40
CA GLY A 32 19.93 -63.67 31.81
C GLY A 32 19.28 -62.45 32.47
N CYS A 33 19.15 -61.31 31.77
CA CYS A 33 18.62 -60.07 32.33
C CYS A 33 17.09 -60.12 32.51
N HIS A 34 16.57 -59.43 33.53
CA HIS A 34 15.13 -59.31 33.75
C HIS A 34 14.41 -58.69 32.54
N LEU A 35 13.32 -59.32 32.12
CA LEU A 35 12.48 -58.89 30.99
C LEU A 35 11.45 -57.83 31.38
N LEU A 36 11.30 -57.55 32.68
CA LEU A 36 10.38 -56.55 33.23
C LEU A 36 11.19 -55.35 33.74
N VAL A 37 11.03 -54.21 33.10
CA VAL A 37 11.67 -52.96 33.52
C VAL A 37 10.80 -52.25 34.54
N ASN A 38 11.42 -51.83 35.65
CA ASN A 38 10.76 -51.14 36.76
C ASN A 38 9.53 -51.90 37.29
N ASP A 39 9.63 -53.24 37.34
CA ASP A 39 8.58 -54.19 37.78
C ASP A 39 7.20 -53.99 37.12
N ARG A 40 7.19 -53.38 35.92
CA ARG A 40 5.94 -52.95 35.27
C ARG A 40 5.96 -53.12 33.76
N TYR A 41 7.04 -52.71 33.10
CA TYR A 41 7.09 -52.57 31.64
C TYR A 41 7.77 -53.78 31.01
N ARG A 42 7.02 -54.60 30.27
CA ARG A 42 7.57 -55.75 29.54
C ARG A 42 7.81 -55.38 28.09
N GLY A 43 9.05 -55.52 27.59
CA GLY A 43 9.35 -55.25 26.19
C GLY A 43 8.58 -56.17 25.25
N ILE A 44 8.02 -55.63 24.16
CA ILE A 44 7.34 -56.41 23.10
C ILE A 44 8.22 -56.47 21.85
N ARG A 45 8.69 -55.31 21.39
CA ARG A 45 9.58 -55.19 20.21
C ARG A 45 10.22 -53.81 20.14
N LYS A 46 11.33 -53.71 19.39
CA LYS A 46 11.92 -52.43 19.00
C LYS A 46 11.06 -51.75 17.92
N LEU A 47 10.75 -50.47 18.10
CA LEU A 47 9.98 -49.65 17.15
C LEU A 47 10.88 -48.83 16.24
N GLY A 48 11.98 -48.30 16.77
CA GLY A 48 12.91 -47.49 16.02
C GLY A 48 14.14 -47.12 16.84
N GLU A 49 15.16 -46.61 16.14
CA GLU A 49 16.40 -46.13 16.72
C GLU A 49 16.76 -44.79 16.08
N GLY A 50 16.91 -43.76 16.91
CA GLY A 50 17.28 -42.42 16.50
C GLY A 50 18.53 -41.92 17.20
N GLY A 51 19.02 -40.74 16.83
CA GLY A 51 20.31 -40.21 17.31
C GLY A 51 20.42 -39.90 18.81
N PHE A 52 19.32 -39.98 19.58
CA PHE A 52 19.27 -39.70 21.01
C PHE A 52 18.71 -40.87 21.84
N GLY A 53 18.16 -41.92 21.23
CA GLY A 53 17.54 -43.01 21.98
C GLY A 53 16.88 -44.08 21.11
N ILE A 54 16.59 -45.22 21.73
CA ILE A 54 15.84 -46.33 21.13
C ILE A 54 14.40 -46.29 21.66
N THR A 55 13.42 -46.48 20.79
CA THR A 55 12.01 -46.61 21.17
C THR A 55 11.57 -48.06 21.08
N TYR A 56 10.89 -48.52 22.12
CA TYR A 56 10.35 -49.86 22.25
C TYR A 56 8.84 -49.81 22.45
N GLU A 57 8.14 -50.78 21.90
CA GLU A 57 6.78 -51.09 22.32
C GLU A 57 6.86 -51.94 23.59
N VAL A 58 6.12 -51.57 24.62
CA VAL A 58 6.09 -52.29 25.90
C VAL A 58 4.66 -52.57 26.33
N ASP A 59 4.45 -53.69 27.02
CA ASP A 59 3.20 -53.99 27.71
C ASP A 59 3.26 -53.44 29.14
N ASP A 60 2.23 -52.68 29.50
CA ASP A 60 1.93 -52.27 30.87
C ASP A 60 0.58 -52.87 31.26
N LYS A 61 0.62 -54.06 31.88
CA LYS A 61 -0.55 -54.79 32.39
C LYS A 61 -1.66 -54.97 31.33
N GLY A 62 -1.28 -55.38 30.11
CA GLY A 62 -2.19 -55.57 28.99
C GLY A 62 -2.49 -54.31 28.17
N THR A 63 -1.90 -53.16 28.51
CA THR A 63 -1.98 -51.93 27.72
C THR A 63 -0.65 -51.65 27.03
N SER A 64 -0.66 -51.53 25.70
CA SER A 64 0.54 -51.23 24.94
C SER A 64 0.96 -49.76 25.08
N LYS A 65 2.26 -49.52 25.33
CA LYS A 65 2.89 -48.21 25.54
C LYS A 65 4.18 -48.09 24.72
N VAL A 66 4.73 -46.88 24.64
CA VAL A 66 6.05 -46.63 24.05
C VAL A 66 7.05 -46.29 25.16
N LEU A 67 8.12 -47.08 25.26
CA LEU A 67 9.25 -46.81 26.14
C LEU A 67 10.41 -46.26 25.31
N LYS A 68 10.80 -45.01 25.56
CA LYS A 68 11.99 -44.39 24.98
C LYS A 68 13.15 -44.52 25.96
N VAL A 69 14.28 -45.02 25.47
CA VAL A 69 15.48 -45.30 26.25
C VAL A 69 16.66 -44.50 25.67
N LEU A 70 17.32 -43.71 26.51
CA LEU A 70 18.51 -42.94 26.11
C LEU A 70 19.70 -43.87 25.82
N GLN A 71 20.34 -43.73 24.66
CA GLN A 71 21.51 -44.54 24.31
C GLN A 71 22.81 -44.02 24.93
N LYS A 72 23.01 -42.70 24.90
CA LYS A 72 24.23 -42.05 25.37
C LYS A 72 23.98 -41.43 26.73
N THR A 73 24.60 -41.97 27.77
CA THR A 73 24.35 -41.61 29.17
C THR A 73 25.28 -40.51 29.70
N ASP A 74 25.92 -39.73 28.82
CA ASP A 74 26.69 -38.57 29.26
C ASP A 74 25.80 -37.50 29.91
N ALA A 75 26.37 -36.70 30.80
CA ALA A 75 25.62 -35.74 31.62
C ALA A 75 24.76 -34.76 30.80
N LYS A 76 25.24 -34.37 29.61
CA LYS A 76 24.53 -33.45 28.72
C LYS A 76 23.31 -34.12 28.10
N SER A 77 23.49 -35.33 27.56
CA SER A 77 22.40 -36.14 26.98
C SER A 77 21.32 -36.47 28.01
N VAL A 78 21.70 -36.83 29.24
CA VAL A 78 20.75 -37.08 30.33
C VAL A 78 19.96 -35.82 30.71
N ALA A 79 20.62 -34.67 30.80
CA ALA A 79 19.95 -33.39 31.11
C ALA A 79 18.93 -32.99 30.03
N LEU A 80 19.29 -33.19 28.75
CA LEU A 80 18.42 -32.93 27.61
C LEU A 80 17.22 -33.89 27.56
N PHE A 81 17.43 -35.16 27.87
CA PHE A 81 16.37 -36.17 27.96
C PHE A 81 15.38 -35.89 29.10
N LYS A 82 15.87 -35.50 30.29
CA LYS A 82 15.03 -35.02 31.41
C LYS A 82 14.24 -33.76 31.04
N ARG A 83 14.84 -32.87 30.24
CA ARG A 83 14.18 -31.66 29.76
C ARG A 83 13.03 -32.01 28.82
N GLU A 84 13.22 -32.93 27.87
CA GLU A 84 12.15 -33.43 26.99
C GLU A 84 10.97 -33.98 27.81
N ALA A 85 11.24 -34.81 28.82
CA ALA A 85 10.24 -35.34 29.74
C ALA A 85 9.41 -34.24 30.43
N LYS A 86 10.10 -33.26 31.02
CA LYS A 86 9.46 -32.13 31.71
C LYS A 86 8.52 -31.37 30.78
N VAL A 87 8.94 -31.15 29.54
CA VAL A 87 8.13 -30.42 28.55
C VAL A 87 6.91 -31.22 28.15
N LEU A 88 7.09 -32.49 27.79
CA LEU A 88 6.00 -33.39 27.43
C LEU A 88 4.94 -33.48 28.53
N LYS A 89 5.36 -33.53 29.80
CA LYS A 89 4.46 -33.55 30.97
C LYS A 89 3.59 -32.30 31.09
N GLU A 90 4.10 -31.13 30.67
CA GLU A 90 3.39 -29.86 30.75
C GLU A 90 2.45 -29.61 29.54
N LEU A 91 2.65 -30.32 28.43
CA LEU A 91 1.90 -30.13 27.18
C LEU A 91 0.60 -30.96 27.20
N LYS A 92 -0.55 -30.28 27.20
CA LYS A 92 -1.87 -30.90 27.11
C LYS A 92 -2.50 -30.62 25.76
N HIS A 93 -2.39 -31.56 24.83
CA HIS A 93 -2.99 -31.45 23.50
C HIS A 93 -3.27 -32.85 22.91
N PRO A 94 -4.41 -33.09 22.24
CA PRO A 94 -4.75 -34.40 21.66
C PRO A 94 -3.79 -34.88 20.55
N GLY A 95 -3.05 -33.93 19.95
CA GLY A 95 -2.02 -34.18 18.95
C GLY A 95 -0.60 -34.31 19.51
N ILE A 96 -0.44 -34.46 20.82
CA ILE A 96 0.84 -34.69 21.50
C ILE A 96 0.68 -35.93 22.38
N PRO A 97 1.57 -36.95 22.29
CA PRO A 97 1.48 -38.13 23.13
C PRO A 97 1.52 -37.78 24.62
N LYS A 98 0.64 -38.41 25.39
CA LYS A 98 0.67 -38.22 26.85
C LYS A 98 1.88 -38.93 27.45
N LEU A 99 2.56 -38.23 28.36
CA LEU A 99 3.53 -38.83 29.25
C LEU A 99 2.77 -39.41 30.47
N GLU A 100 2.91 -40.70 30.76
CA GLU A 100 2.15 -41.33 31.86
C GLU A 100 2.86 -41.23 33.22
N ASP A 101 4.17 -41.46 33.23
CA ASP A 101 5.02 -41.33 34.42
C ASP A 101 6.07 -40.22 34.21
N ASP A 102 6.82 -39.86 35.26
CA ASP A 102 8.00 -39.00 35.08
C ASP A 102 9.18 -39.80 34.47
N TYR A 103 10.25 -39.10 34.13
CA TYR A 103 11.54 -39.70 33.87
C TYR A 103 11.96 -40.64 35.02
N PHE A 104 12.45 -41.84 34.70
CA PHE A 104 13.04 -42.75 35.68
C PHE A 104 14.33 -43.40 35.18
N ILE A 105 15.12 -43.89 36.13
CA ILE A 105 16.34 -44.66 35.87
C ILE A 105 16.05 -46.09 36.30
N TYR A 106 16.23 -47.04 35.39
CA TYR A 106 16.20 -48.45 35.71
C TYR A 106 17.64 -48.96 35.83
N GLN A 107 17.99 -49.42 37.02
CA GLN A 107 19.29 -50.04 37.30
C GLN A 107 19.11 -51.56 37.22
N ALA A 108 19.67 -52.17 36.18
CA ALA A 108 19.85 -53.62 36.13
C ALA A 108 21.23 -53.99 36.69
N ASP A 109 21.49 -55.29 36.86
CA ASP A 109 22.77 -55.79 37.40
C ASP A 109 23.98 -55.39 36.56
N ILE A 110 23.82 -55.30 35.23
CA ILE A 110 24.92 -55.09 34.28
C ILE A 110 24.75 -53.86 33.38
N TYR A 111 23.64 -53.13 33.50
CA TYR A 111 23.38 -51.91 32.70
C TYR A 111 22.41 -50.96 33.39
N THR A 112 22.38 -49.71 32.90
CA THR A 112 21.50 -48.66 33.41
C THR A 112 20.73 -48.05 32.24
N LEU A 113 19.40 -47.96 32.37
CA LEU A 113 18.53 -47.35 31.37
C LEU A 113 17.94 -46.05 31.91
N HIS A 114 17.98 -45.01 31.09
CA HIS A 114 17.25 -43.77 31.33
C HIS A 114 15.98 -43.81 30.47
N CYS A 115 14.82 -43.77 31.13
CA CYS A 115 13.55 -44.20 30.54
C CYS A 115 12.48 -43.10 30.55
N LEU A 116 11.69 -43.05 29.48
CA LEU A 116 10.45 -42.27 29.37
C LEU A 116 9.33 -43.13 28.78
N VAL A 117 8.18 -43.14 29.45
CA VAL A 117 7.01 -43.91 29.02
C VAL A 117 5.93 -42.97 28.51
N MET A 118 5.48 -43.26 27.29
CA MET A 118 4.53 -42.43 26.55
C MET A 118 3.36 -43.29 26.05
N GLU A 119 2.25 -42.62 25.81
CA GLU A 119 1.11 -43.16 25.08
C GLU A 119 1.57 -43.76 23.74
N LYS A 120 1.15 -45.00 23.47
CA LYS A 120 1.26 -45.57 22.12
C LYS A 120 0.16 -45.01 21.24
N ILE A 121 0.56 -44.44 20.11
CA ILE A 121 -0.37 -43.91 19.13
C ILE A 121 -0.75 -45.01 18.15
N GLU A 122 -2.02 -45.40 18.18
CA GLU A 122 -2.57 -46.38 17.25
C GLU A 122 -2.81 -45.73 15.88
N GLY A 123 -1.92 -45.99 14.93
CA GLY A 123 -1.94 -45.41 13.58
C GLY A 123 -0.61 -45.58 12.84
N LEU A 124 -0.57 -45.15 11.58
CA LEU A 124 0.66 -45.11 10.79
C LEU A 124 1.30 -43.72 10.87
N ASN A 125 2.62 -43.66 10.76
CA ASN A 125 3.27 -42.39 10.45
C ASN A 125 3.00 -42.00 8.99
N LEU A 126 3.12 -40.71 8.65
CA LEU A 126 2.77 -40.22 7.33
C LEU A 126 3.67 -40.78 6.21
N GLU A 127 4.90 -41.17 6.53
CA GLU A 127 5.79 -41.86 5.59
C GLU A 127 5.20 -43.21 5.15
N LYS A 128 4.95 -44.10 6.12
CA LYS A 128 4.35 -45.42 5.86
C LYS A 128 2.93 -45.32 5.32
N TRP A 129 2.17 -44.31 5.76
CA TRP A 129 0.84 -44.06 5.24
C TRP A 129 0.89 -43.73 3.75
N LEU A 130 1.81 -42.86 3.33
CA LEU A 130 1.98 -42.47 1.93
C LEU A 130 2.51 -43.63 1.06
N GLU A 131 3.44 -44.42 1.59
CA GLU A 131 3.91 -45.66 0.94
C GLU A 131 2.77 -46.66 0.72
N GLN A 132 1.87 -46.82 1.71
CA GLN A 132 0.68 -47.66 1.56
C GLN A 132 -0.34 -47.11 0.54
N GLN A 133 -0.25 -45.84 0.17
CA GLN A 133 -1.03 -45.24 -0.90
C GLN A 133 -0.26 -45.22 -2.24
N ASP A 134 0.77 -46.07 -2.41
CA ASP A 134 1.62 -46.11 -3.61
C ASP A 134 2.26 -44.75 -3.97
N ASN A 135 2.62 -43.97 -2.93
CA ASN A 135 3.12 -42.59 -3.07
C ASN A 135 2.15 -41.62 -3.76
N GLN A 136 0.85 -41.90 -3.74
CA GLN A 136 -0.17 -41.02 -4.30
C GLN A 136 -0.28 -39.73 -3.45
N SER A 137 -0.18 -38.58 -4.12
CA SER A 137 -0.27 -37.28 -3.47
C SER A 137 -1.59 -37.08 -2.73
N ILE A 138 -1.55 -36.45 -1.56
CA ILE A 138 -2.77 -36.07 -0.82
C ILE A 138 -3.54 -34.96 -1.54
N THR A 139 -4.85 -34.91 -1.29
CA THR A 139 -5.70 -33.82 -1.81
C THR A 139 -5.45 -32.52 -1.05
N GLU A 140 -5.72 -31.37 -1.67
CA GLU A 140 -5.59 -30.07 -1.02
C GLU A 140 -6.46 -29.94 0.25
N ALA A 141 -7.69 -30.46 0.22
CA ALA A 141 -8.58 -30.43 1.38
C ALA A 141 -8.02 -31.22 2.57
N GLN A 142 -7.45 -32.39 2.29
CA GLN A 142 -6.75 -33.20 3.28
C GLN A 142 -5.49 -32.49 3.79
N ALA A 143 -4.71 -31.90 2.88
CA ALA A 143 -3.51 -31.16 3.24
C ALA A 143 -3.83 -29.98 4.17
N ILE A 144 -4.86 -29.20 3.85
CA ILE A 144 -5.33 -28.08 4.68
C ILE A 144 -5.80 -28.56 6.06
N ALA A 145 -6.52 -29.69 6.13
CA ALA A 145 -6.98 -30.25 7.39
C ALA A 145 -5.82 -30.69 8.28
N TRP A 146 -4.85 -31.40 7.71
CA TRP A 146 -3.67 -31.88 8.42
C TRP A 146 -2.73 -30.74 8.84
N LEU A 147 -2.49 -29.79 7.94
CA LEU A 147 -1.67 -28.62 8.23
C LEU A 147 -2.29 -27.79 9.35
N SER A 148 -3.61 -27.61 9.36
CA SER A 148 -4.30 -26.91 10.45
C SER A 148 -4.07 -27.59 11.81
N GLN A 149 -4.20 -28.91 11.89
CA GLN A 149 -3.98 -29.64 13.15
C GLN A 149 -2.52 -29.55 13.62
N LEU A 150 -1.56 -29.61 12.69
CA LEU A 150 -0.13 -29.49 13.01
C LEU A 150 0.23 -28.08 13.47
N ILE A 151 -0.37 -27.04 12.87
CA ILE A 151 -0.20 -25.66 13.34
C ILE A 151 -0.78 -25.44 14.74
N ASP A 152 -1.89 -26.10 15.08
CA ASP A 152 -2.45 -26.06 16.43
C ASP A 152 -1.50 -26.71 17.44
N ILE A 153 -0.88 -27.85 17.08
CA ILE A 153 0.15 -28.51 17.90
C ILE A 153 1.38 -27.58 18.09
N LEU A 154 1.89 -26.97 17.01
CA LEU A 154 3.03 -26.06 17.07
C LEU A 154 2.75 -24.80 17.89
N GLU A 155 1.51 -24.29 17.87
CA GLU A 155 1.14 -23.14 18.70
C GLU A 155 1.31 -23.45 20.20
N VAL A 156 0.90 -24.63 20.66
CA VAL A 156 1.05 -25.04 22.07
C VAL A 156 2.55 -25.17 22.44
N LEU A 157 3.37 -25.75 21.57
CA LEU A 157 4.81 -25.90 21.77
C LEU A 157 5.52 -24.54 21.84
N HIS A 158 5.26 -23.68 20.85
CA HIS A 158 5.92 -22.38 20.71
C HIS A 158 5.53 -21.43 21.84
N GLN A 159 4.29 -21.48 22.35
CA GLN A 159 3.87 -20.72 23.53
C GLN A 159 4.67 -21.08 24.80
N LYS A 160 5.13 -22.33 24.90
CA LYS A 160 6.01 -22.81 25.98
C LYS A 160 7.51 -22.55 25.70
N ARG A 161 7.83 -21.84 24.61
CA ARG A 161 9.20 -21.55 24.13
C ARG A 161 9.99 -22.80 23.77
N PHE A 162 9.31 -23.84 23.29
CA PHE A 162 9.92 -25.05 22.74
C PHE A 162 9.71 -25.13 21.23
N PHE A 163 10.66 -25.77 20.56
CA PHE A 163 10.64 -26.03 19.12
C PHE A 163 10.78 -27.54 18.91
N HIS A 164 10.15 -28.07 17.87
CA HIS A 164 10.20 -29.51 17.59
C HIS A 164 11.54 -29.94 16.99
N ARG A 165 12.09 -29.18 16.03
CA ARG A 165 13.40 -29.36 15.36
C ARG A 165 13.57 -30.59 14.48
N ASP A 166 12.64 -31.54 14.50
CA ASP A 166 12.70 -32.75 13.67
C ASP A 166 11.34 -33.07 13.02
N ILE A 167 10.67 -32.06 12.45
CA ILE A 167 9.39 -32.29 11.78
C ILE A 167 9.64 -32.94 10.43
N LYS A 168 9.08 -34.15 10.24
CA LYS A 168 9.17 -34.95 9.02
C LYS A 168 8.04 -35.99 9.00
N PRO A 169 7.70 -36.60 7.86
CA PRO A 169 6.59 -37.54 7.77
C PRO A 169 6.67 -38.73 8.76
N SER A 170 7.86 -39.24 9.04
CA SER A 170 8.06 -40.35 9.99
C SER A 170 7.76 -40.00 11.45
N ASN A 171 7.77 -38.70 11.79
CA ASN A 171 7.49 -38.18 13.14
C ASN A 171 6.05 -37.64 13.28
N ILE A 172 5.20 -37.84 12.28
CA ILE A 172 3.80 -37.42 12.31
C ILE A 172 2.92 -38.65 12.14
N MET A 173 2.17 -39.00 13.16
CA MET A 173 1.26 -40.14 13.17
C MET A 173 -0.18 -39.73 12.87
N LEU A 174 -0.90 -40.58 12.15
CA LEU A 174 -2.30 -40.42 11.80
C LEU A 174 -3.15 -41.44 12.57
N ARG A 175 -3.84 -40.98 13.61
CA ARG A 175 -4.78 -41.79 14.41
C ARG A 175 -6.20 -41.40 14.06
N GLN A 176 -6.93 -42.21 13.28
CA GLN A 176 -8.35 -41.97 12.97
C GLN A 176 -8.63 -40.52 12.53
N ASN A 177 -7.80 -39.98 11.62
CA ASN A 177 -7.84 -38.60 11.11
C ASN A 177 -7.37 -37.47 12.07
N GLN A 178 -6.85 -37.84 13.25
CA GLN A 178 -6.13 -36.94 14.17
C GLN A 178 -4.63 -37.02 13.92
N MET A 179 -4.00 -35.88 13.68
CA MET A 179 -2.56 -35.72 13.59
C MET A 179 -1.95 -35.75 14.98
N VAL A 180 -0.91 -36.56 15.18
CA VAL A 180 -0.15 -36.64 16.41
C VAL A 180 1.34 -36.46 16.09
N LEU A 181 1.96 -35.43 16.66
CA LEU A 181 3.38 -35.16 16.49
C LEU A 181 4.17 -35.91 17.57
N ILE A 182 5.08 -36.77 17.14
CA ILE A 182 5.90 -37.62 18.01
C ILE A 182 7.37 -37.26 17.92
N ASP A 183 8.17 -37.76 18.86
CA ASP A 183 9.64 -37.61 18.86
C ASP A 183 10.13 -36.15 18.79
N PHE A 184 9.85 -35.42 19.87
CA PHE A 184 10.27 -34.05 20.07
C PHE A 184 11.80 -33.94 20.13
N GLY A 185 12.38 -33.28 19.14
CA GLY A 185 13.82 -32.99 19.07
C GLY A 185 14.30 -31.94 20.09
N ILE A 186 13.59 -31.73 21.20
CA ILE A 186 13.92 -30.75 22.25
C ILE A 186 15.28 -31.06 22.87
N ALA A 187 15.64 -32.34 22.94
CA ALA A 187 16.91 -32.83 23.43
C ALA A 187 18.07 -32.68 22.41
N ARG A 188 17.83 -32.21 21.18
CA ARG A 188 18.87 -32.03 20.16
C ARG A 188 19.51 -30.66 20.33
N GLU A 189 20.61 -30.57 21.07
CA GLU A 189 21.47 -29.38 21.04
C GLU A 189 22.35 -29.46 19.78
N LEU A 190 22.10 -28.57 18.83
CA LEU A 190 22.82 -28.51 17.56
C LEU A 190 24.15 -27.77 17.76
N THR A 191 25.11 -28.42 18.40
CA THR A 191 26.52 -28.03 18.25
C THR A 191 27.01 -28.49 16.87
N GLY A 192 27.79 -27.68 16.16
CA GLY A 192 28.28 -27.97 14.79
C GLY A 192 28.86 -29.37 14.58
N LYS A 193 29.42 -29.99 15.63
CA LYS A 193 29.88 -31.39 15.65
C LYS A 193 28.81 -32.44 15.30
N TYR A 194 27.53 -32.19 15.56
CA TYR A 194 26.44 -33.12 15.24
C TYR A 194 26.25 -33.29 13.73
N TRP A 195 26.46 -32.21 12.96
CA TRP A 195 26.36 -32.22 11.50
C TRP A 195 27.65 -32.75 10.85
N GLU A 196 28.81 -32.52 11.45
CA GLU A 196 30.09 -33.13 11.04
C GLU A 196 30.07 -34.66 11.19
N GLU A 197 29.51 -35.21 12.27
CA GLU A 197 29.35 -36.67 12.45
C GLU A 197 28.35 -37.31 11.46
N ILE A 198 27.44 -36.53 10.87
CA ILE A 198 26.50 -36.98 9.84
C ILE A 198 27.16 -37.06 8.46
N HIS A 199 28.15 -36.20 8.20
CA HIS A 199 28.89 -36.18 6.93
C HIS A 199 29.94 -37.29 6.82
N ASP A 200 30.49 -37.76 7.95
CA ASP A 200 31.69 -38.62 7.97
C ASP A 200 31.42 -40.11 8.24
N LYS A 201 30.18 -40.51 8.57
CA LYS A 201 29.80 -41.92 8.74
C LYS A 201 28.55 -42.23 7.93
N GLY A 202 28.70 -43.07 6.91
CA GLY A 202 27.66 -43.54 5.99
C GLY A 202 26.53 -44.37 6.63
N ALA A 203 25.90 -43.84 7.69
CA ALA A 203 24.69 -44.36 8.28
C ALA A 203 23.49 -43.88 7.46
N THR A 204 22.96 -44.76 6.63
CA THR A 204 21.82 -44.57 5.71
C THR A 204 20.58 -43.96 6.38
N THR A 205 20.36 -44.15 7.68
CA THR A 205 19.22 -43.59 8.43
C THR A 205 19.34 -42.10 8.76
N LYS A 206 20.56 -41.53 8.83
CA LYS A 206 20.79 -40.11 9.18
C LYS A 206 20.77 -39.17 7.98
N ILE A 207 20.97 -39.71 6.77
CA ILE A 207 20.84 -39.00 5.48
C ILE A 207 19.37 -38.58 5.22
N ASN A 208 18.39 -39.33 5.73
CA ASN A 208 16.96 -39.07 5.52
C ASN A 208 16.38 -37.84 6.23
N THR A 209 17.10 -37.23 7.19
CA THR A 209 16.62 -36.04 7.91
C THR A 209 17.07 -34.72 7.25
N LEU A 210 18.19 -34.75 6.50
CA LEU A 210 18.74 -33.58 5.80
C LEU A 210 17.73 -32.85 4.89
N PRO A 211 16.85 -33.51 4.11
CA PRO A 211 15.94 -32.78 3.24
C PRO A 211 14.98 -31.84 3.96
N TYR A 212 14.64 -32.12 5.23
CA TYR A 212 13.61 -31.39 5.98
C TYR A 212 14.19 -30.31 6.91
N ALA A 213 15.51 -30.32 7.15
CA ALA A 213 16.14 -29.33 8.03
C ALA A 213 16.20 -27.96 7.33
N SER A 214 15.89 -26.89 8.08
CA SER A 214 16.03 -25.53 7.55
C SER A 214 17.50 -25.08 7.50
N PRO A 215 17.87 -24.13 6.62
CA PRO A 215 19.24 -23.66 6.48
C PRO A 215 19.85 -23.21 7.81
N GLU A 216 19.14 -22.40 8.60
CA GLU A 216 19.61 -21.93 9.90
C GLU A 216 19.70 -23.04 10.94
N GLN A 217 18.90 -24.11 10.81
CA GLN A 217 19.00 -25.28 11.67
C GLN A 217 20.27 -26.09 11.37
N MET A 218 20.69 -26.13 10.11
CA MET A 218 21.98 -26.71 9.71
C MET A 218 23.16 -25.91 10.29
N GLU A 219 22.99 -24.59 10.47
CA GLU A 219 23.95 -23.72 11.17
C GLU A 219 23.86 -23.75 12.71
N GLY A 220 22.94 -24.54 13.28
CA GLY A 220 22.72 -24.61 14.74
C GLY A 220 21.96 -23.42 15.34
N LYS A 221 21.34 -22.56 14.51
CA LYS A 221 20.62 -21.33 14.91
C LYS A 221 19.08 -21.49 14.87
N ALA A 222 18.58 -22.69 15.14
CA ALA A 222 17.15 -23.00 15.05
C ALA A 222 16.25 -22.03 15.86
N ARG A 223 15.14 -21.58 15.24
CA ARG A 223 14.09 -20.72 15.83
C ARG A 223 12.70 -21.32 15.61
N TYR A 224 11.64 -20.62 16.04
CA TYR A 224 10.24 -21.04 15.82
C TYR A 224 9.95 -21.27 14.33
N GLN A 225 10.48 -20.41 13.46
CA GLN A 225 10.32 -20.49 12.01
C GLN A 225 11.05 -21.68 11.36
N SER A 226 11.98 -22.33 12.06
CA SER A 226 12.64 -23.55 11.58
C SER A 226 11.64 -24.72 11.50
N ASP A 227 10.73 -24.82 12.48
CA ASP A 227 9.65 -25.82 12.46
C ASP A 227 8.70 -25.59 11.28
N PHE A 228 8.46 -24.33 10.88
CA PHE A 228 7.59 -24.02 9.74
C PHE A 228 8.21 -24.46 8.41
N TYR A 229 9.52 -24.29 8.25
CA TYR A 229 10.23 -24.77 7.08
C TYR A 229 10.15 -26.31 6.98
N SER A 230 10.50 -27.02 8.05
CA SER A 230 10.44 -28.49 8.08
C SER A 230 9.02 -29.03 7.81
N LEU A 231 8.01 -28.34 8.34
CA LEU A 231 6.61 -28.63 8.06
C LEU A 231 6.26 -28.36 6.59
N GLY A 232 6.70 -27.24 6.02
CA GLY A 232 6.49 -26.92 4.61
C GLY A 232 7.09 -27.98 3.67
N VAL A 233 8.35 -28.40 3.91
CA VAL A 233 9.00 -29.45 3.12
C VAL A 233 8.29 -30.80 3.29
N THR A 234 7.80 -31.10 4.49
CA THR A 234 6.95 -32.29 4.73
C THR A 234 5.70 -32.26 3.84
N PHE A 235 5.03 -31.11 3.74
CA PHE A 235 3.86 -30.96 2.87
C PHE A 235 4.20 -30.99 1.39
N VAL A 236 5.37 -30.50 0.97
CA VAL A 236 5.85 -30.67 -0.40
C VAL A 236 5.93 -32.16 -0.77
N TYR A 237 6.49 -33.01 0.11
CA TYR A 237 6.53 -34.45 -0.16
C TYR A 237 5.12 -35.05 -0.25
N LEU A 238 4.23 -34.74 0.71
CA LEU A 238 2.86 -35.28 0.71
C LEU A 238 2.05 -34.83 -0.51
N LEU A 239 2.29 -33.63 -1.03
CA LEU A 239 1.58 -33.05 -2.17
C LEU A 239 2.14 -33.47 -3.52
N THR A 240 3.39 -33.93 -3.58
CA THR A 240 4.02 -34.35 -4.84
C THR A 240 4.20 -35.87 -4.95
N GLY A 241 4.18 -36.58 -3.82
CA GLY A 241 4.58 -37.99 -3.75
C GLY A 241 6.08 -38.22 -3.99
N LYS A 242 6.88 -37.14 -4.16
CA LYS A 242 8.31 -37.21 -4.50
C LYS A 242 9.17 -36.85 -3.31
N ASN A 243 10.23 -37.62 -3.06
CA ASN A 243 11.14 -37.33 -1.97
C ASN A 243 11.78 -35.94 -2.19
N PRO A 244 11.90 -35.06 -1.18
CA PRO A 244 12.42 -33.71 -1.40
C PRO A 244 13.85 -33.66 -1.96
N ASN A 245 14.65 -34.72 -1.80
CA ASN A 245 15.98 -34.82 -2.41
C ASN A 245 15.95 -35.03 -3.94
N GLU A 246 14.83 -35.51 -4.49
CA GLU A 246 14.64 -35.75 -5.92
C GLU A 246 14.15 -34.50 -6.67
N LEU A 247 13.74 -33.47 -5.92
CA LEU A 247 13.23 -32.22 -6.49
C LEU A 247 14.39 -31.28 -6.83
N ALA A 248 14.30 -30.65 -8.00
CA ALA A 248 15.26 -29.63 -8.41
C ALA A 248 15.25 -28.44 -7.44
N LYS A 249 16.42 -27.84 -7.23
CA LYS A 249 16.58 -26.62 -6.44
C LYS A 249 17.07 -25.48 -7.31
N LYS A 250 16.55 -24.28 -7.08
CA LYS A 250 17.05 -23.04 -7.67
C LYS A 250 17.16 -22.00 -6.57
N ASP A 251 18.35 -21.40 -6.42
CA ASP A 251 18.64 -20.41 -5.38
C ASP A 251 18.21 -20.92 -3.98
N GLU A 252 18.56 -22.18 -3.66
CA GLU A 252 18.18 -22.91 -2.44
C GLU A 252 16.69 -23.21 -2.24
N LYS A 253 15.80 -22.76 -3.15
CA LYS A 253 14.37 -23.06 -3.13
C LYS A 253 14.04 -24.34 -3.87
N LEU A 254 13.13 -25.15 -3.30
CA LEU A 254 12.60 -26.36 -3.94
C LEU A 254 11.66 -25.98 -5.10
N LEU A 255 11.91 -26.52 -6.29
CA LEU A 255 11.03 -26.40 -7.46
C LEU A 255 10.04 -27.56 -7.47
N TRP A 256 8.95 -27.42 -6.73
CA TRP A 256 8.00 -28.52 -6.50
C TRP A 256 6.64 -28.34 -7.19
N ARG A 257 6.25 -27.10 -7.52
CA ARG A 257 4.91 -26.77 -8.04
C ARG A 257 4.52 -27.55 -9.30
N ASP A 258 5.46 -27.82 -10.20
CA ASP A 258 5.19 -28.58 -11.43
C ASP A 258 4.84 -30.04 -11.15
N SER A 259 5.20 -30.56 -9.97
CA SER A 259 4.84 -31.90 -9.49
C SER A 259 3.58 -31.92 -8.62
N ALA A 260 2.93 -30.76 -8.41
CA ALA A 260 1.71 -30.62 -7.61
C ALA A 260 0.67 -29.73 -8.33
N TYR A 261 0.30 -30.09 -9.57
CA TYR A 261 -0.65 -29.32 -10.37
C TYR A 261 -2.09 -29.35 -9.82
N GLN A 262 -2.39 -30.31 -8.94
CA GLN A 262 -3.72 -30.56 -8.38
C GLN A 262 -4.10 -29.63 -7.22
N ILE A 263 -3.20 -28.75 -6.77
CA ILE A 263 -3.48 -27.77 -5.71
C ILE A 263 -3.71 -26.36 -6.26
N SER A 264 -4.51 -25.59 -5.53
CA SER A 264 -4.80 -24.20 -5.82
C SER A 264 -3.57 -23.33 -5.62
N LYS A 265 -3.44 -22.29 -6.46
CA LYS A 265 -2.37 -21.29 -6.34
C LYS A 265 -2.29 -20.69 -4.92
N PRO A 266 -3.39 -20.28 -4.26
CA PRO A 266 -3.31 -19.75 -2.90
C PRO A 266 -2.72 -20.71 -1.87
N PHE A 267 -3.01 -22.01 -1.98
CA PHE A 267 -2.42 -23.00 -1.08
C PHE A 267 -0.94 -23.27 -1.43
N ALA A 268 -0.60 -23.34 -2.72
CA ALA A 268 0.80 -23.43 -3.16
C ALA A 268 1.64 -22.24 -2.68
N ASP A 269 1.08 -21.02 -2.76
CA ASP A 269 1.72 -19.79 -2.26
C ASP A 269 1.94 -19.85 -0.73
N LEU A 270 1.03 -20.47 0.03
CA LEU A 270 1.22 -20.68 1.47
C LEU A 270 2.35 -21.68 1.76
N ILE A 271 2.44 -22.78 1.02
CA ILE A 271 3.51 -23.76 1.20
C ILE A 271 4.86 -23.14 0.83
N ASP A 272 4.95 -22.37 -0.26
CA ASP A 272 6.16 -21.61 -0.62
C ASP A 272 6.59 -20.64 0.48
N TRP A 273 5.62 -19.94 1.09
CA TRP A 273 5.92 -19.04 2.20
C TRP A 273 6.50 -19.77 3.43
N LEU A 274 6.09 -21.03 3.67
CA LEU A 274 6.65 -21.83 4.76
C LEU A 274 8.10 -22.26 4.51
N ILE A 275 8.48 -22.51 3.24
CA ILE A 275 9.79 -23.06 2.85
C ILE A 275 10.77 -22.01 2.32
N GLU A 276 10.49 -20.74 2.55
CA GLU A 276 11.38 -19.65 2.14
C GLU A 276 12.75 -19.79 2.85
N PRO A 277 13.89 -19.75 2.13
CA PRO A 277 15.20 -19.97 2.74
C PRO A 277 15.53 -18.92 3.81
N ASP A 278 15.27 -17.65 3.54
CA ASP A 278 15.43 -16.58 4.53
C ASP A 278 14.37 -16.71 5.63
N ILE A 279 14.80 -16.57 6.88
CA ILE A 279 13.95 -16.66 8.05
C ILE A 279 13.03 -15.44 8.20
N GLU A 280 13.45 -14.27 7.73
CA GLU A 280 12.67 -13.03 7.84
C GLU A 280 11.52 -12.98 6.84
N ASP A 281 11.64 -13.72 5.73
CA ASP A 281 10.60 -13.85 4.71
C ASP A 281 9.61 -15.00 5.01
N ARG A 282 9.83 -15.80 6.06
CA ARG A 282 8.91 -16.84 6.56
C ARG A 282 7.81 -16.27 7.47
N PRO A 283 6.70 -17.00 7.69
CA PRO A 283 5.69 -16.58 8.65
C PRO A 283 6.28 -16.38 10.04
N PRO A 284 6.01 -15.25 10.72
CA PRO A 284 6.64 -14.94 12.00
C PRO A 284 6.10 -15.80 13.16
N ASN A 285 4.88 -16.34 13.04
CA ASN A 285 4.27 -17.24 14.01
C ASN A 285 3.03 -17.94 13.45
N THR A 286 2.50 -18.92 14.20
CA THR A 286 1.35 -19.76 13.85
C THR A 286 0.06 -18.96 13.57
N LYS A 287 -0.13 -17.77 14.16
CA LYS A 287 -1.32 -16.93 13.94
C LYS A 287 -1.46 -16.50 12.48
N TYR A 288 -0.34 -16.18 11.83
CA TYR A 288 -0.33 -15.77 10.43
C TYR A 288 -0.67 -16.93 9.50
N ILE A 289 -0.10 -18.11 9.76
CA ILE A 289 -0.40 -19.34 9.00
C ILE A 289 -1.89 -19.71 9.16
N ARG A 290 -2.43 -19.63 10.38
CA ARG A 290 -3.86 -19.87 10.64
C ARG A 290 -4.77 -18.88 9.91
N LYS A 291 -4.37 -17.59 9.83
CA LYS A 291 -5.10 -16.58 9.06
C LYS A 291 -5.11 -16.92 7.56
N SER A 292 -3.97 -17.33 7.00
CA SER A 292 -3.86 -17.76 5.60
C SER A 292 -4.70 -19.01 5.32
N LEU A 293 -4.65 -20.04 6.18
CA LEU A 293 -5.48 -21.23 6.07
C LEU A 293 -6.98 -20.93 6.13
N LYS A 294 -7.41 -20.00 7.00
CA LYS A 294 -8.81 -19.55 7.05
C LYS A 294 -9.23 -18.83 5.77
N ALA A 295 -8.37 -17.99 5.21
CA ALA A 295 -8.63 -17.32 3.94
C ALA A 295 -8.77 -18.32 2.78
N ILE A 296 -7.91 -19.35 2.74
CA ILE A 296 -7.95 -20.41 1.73
C ILE A 296 -9.23 -21.25 1.89
N LYS A 297 -9.57 -21.70 3.11
CA LYS A 297 -10.83 -22.41 3.38
C LYS A 297 -12.06 -21.58 3.02
N TYR A 298 -12.06 -20.29 3.33
CA TYR A 298 -13.16 -19.39 2.97
C TYR A 298 -13.33 -19.27 1.44
N ASN A 299 -12.21 -19.18 0.71
CA ASN A 299 -12.21 -19.14 -0.75
C ASN A 299 -12.63 -20.50 -1.37
N GLN A 300 -12.27 -21.63 -0.77
CA GLN A 300 -12.72 -22.98 -1.19
C GLN A 300 -14.19 -23.28 -0.83
N ILE A 301 -14.68 -22.82 0.33
CA ILE A 301 -16.10 -22.97 0.74
C ILE A 301 -17.00 -22.15 -0.18
N ALA A 302 -16.50 -21.02 -0.69
CA ALA A 302 -17.18 -20.32 -1.75
C ALA A 302 -17.33 -21.20 -3.02
N GLU A 303 -16.42 -22.17 -3.29
CA GLU A 303 -16.31 -22.97 -4.53
C GLU A 303 -17.13 -24.29 -4.55
N LEU A 304 -17.84 -24.66 -3.47
CA LEU A 304 -18.72 -25.86 -3.46
C LEU A 304 -19.81 -25.81 -4.56
N PRO A 305 -20.23 -26.96 -5.12
CA PRO A 305 -21.10 -26.99 -6.29
C PRO A 305 -22.48 -26.42 -5.97
N LYS A 306 -22.91 -25.48 -6.82
CA LYS A 306 -24.14 -24.70 -6.67
C LYS A 306 -25.38 -25.58 -6.63
N ILE A 307 -26.03 -25.67 -5.47
CA ILE A 307 -27.49 -25.89 -5.43
C ILE A 307 -28.15 -24.68 -6.10
N LYS A 308 -29.11 -24.99 -6.97
CA LYS A 308 -29.79 -24.10 -7.91
C LYS A 308 -30.15 -22.73 -7.31
N ASN A 309 -29.58 -21.70 -7.93
CA ASN A 309 -30.01 -20.30 -7.96
C ASN A 309 -30.53 -19.67 -6.65
N ALA A 310 -29.63 -19.01 -5.91
CA ALA A 310 -30.02 -17.87 -5.07
C ALA A 310 -30.83 -16.86 -5.94
N PRO A 311 -31.95 -16.30 -5.44
CA PRO A 311 -32.80 -15.40 -6.21
C PRO A 311 -31.97 -14.28 -6.81
N ARG A 312 -32.24 -13.88 -8.06
CA ARG A 312 -31.52 -12.79 -8.76
C ARG A 312 -31.36 -11.53 -7.89
N ARG A 313 -32.33 -11.26 -7.00
CA ARG A 313 -32.33 -10.18 -6.02
C ARG A 313 -31.17 -10.22 -5.01
N TRP A 314 -30.80 -11.38 -4.47
CA TRP A 314 -29.74 -11.50 -3.47
C TRP A 314 -28.33 -11.33 -4.04
N ARG A 315 -28.12 -11.78 -5.29
CA ARG A 315 -26.85 -11.55 -6.01
C ARG A 315 -26.67 -10.09 -6.43
N LEU A 316 -27.76 -9.40 -6.74
CA LEU A 316 -27.75 -7.95 -6.97
C LEU A 316 -27.44 -7.20 -5.67
N LEU A 317 -28.04 -7.61 -4.55
CA LEU A 317 -27.84 -6.97 -3.25
C LEU A 317 -26.38 -7.07 -2.77
N GLN A 318 -25.74 -8.24 -2.88
CA GLN A 318 -24.32 -8.41 -2.52
C GLN A 318 -23.39 -7.52 -3.35
N ARG A 319 -23.68 -7.34 -4.65
CA ARG A 319 -22.90 -6.47 -5.54
C ARG A 319 -23.09 -5.00 -5.20
N LEU A 320 -24.33 -4.62 -4.85
CA LEU A 320 -24.64 -3.28 -4.40
C LEU A 320 -23.90 -2.96 -3.10
N CYS A 321 -23.95 -3.84 -2.11
CA CYS A 321 -23.21 -3.68 -0.86
C CYS A 321 -21.69 -3.60 -1.09
N GLY A 322 -21.13 -4.42 -1.98
CA GLY A 322 -19.73 -4.34 -2.36
C GLY A 322 -19.36 -2.99 -2.98
N SER A 323 -20.19 -2.48 -3.90
CA SER A 323 -19.97 -1.16 -4.50
C SER A 323 -20.02 -0.02 -3.49
N VAL A 324 -20.95 -0.07 -2.51
CA VAL A 324 -21.04 0.91 -1.42
C VAL A 324 -19.79 0.87 -0.54
N ALA A 325 -19.29 -0.32 -0.22
CA ALA A 325 -18.05 -0.46 0.57
C ALA A 325 -16.83 0.10 -0.17
N VAL A 326 -16.70 -0.14 -1.48
CA VAL A 326 -15.63 0.44 -2.31
C VAL A 326 -15.73 1.96 -2.34
N THR A 327 -16.93 2.50 -2.55
CA THR A 327 -17.15 3.96 -2.50
C THR A 327 -16.77 4.53 -1.14
N GLY A 328 -17.22 3.93 -0.03
CA GLY A 328 -16.89 4.38 1.31
C GLY A 328 -15.39 4.38 1.60
N LEU A 329 -14.67 3.33 1.15
CA LEU A 329 -13.21 3.26 1.28
C LEU A 329 -12.52 4.38 0.49
N VAL A 330 -12.89 4.55 -0.79
CA VAL A 330 -12.28 5.55 -1.68
C VAL A 330 -12.54 6.96 -1.15
N MET A 331 -13.77 7.26 -0.76
CA MET A 331 -14.13 8.57 -0.20
C MET A 331 -13.46 8.81 1.16
N GLY A 332 -13.27 7.77 1.97
CA GLY A 332 -12.47 7.84 3.20
C GLY A 332 -11.01 8.23 2.92
N VAL A 333 -10.36 7.60 1.93
CA VAL A 333 -8.99 7.96 1.49
C VAL A 333 -8.93 9.39 0.95
N ARG A 334 -9.96 9.81 0.20
CA ARG A 334 -10.08 11.19 -0.30
C ARG A 334 -10.19 12.21 0.83
N TYR A 335 -11.01 11.95 1.85
CA TYR A 335 -11.21 12.84 3.00
C TYR A 335 -9.92 13.02 3.81
N LEU A 336 -9.03 12.03 3.82
CA LEU A 336 -7.69 12.13 4.40
C LEU A 336 -6.72 13.00 3.57
N GLY A 337 -7.15 13.57 2.44
CA GLY A 337 -6.30 14.40 1.56
C GLY A 337 -5.31 13.62 0.70
N ILE A 338 -5.27 12.29 0.81
CA ILE A 338 -4.29 11.43 0.11
C ILE A 338 -4.43 11.54 -1.41
N LEU A 339 -5.65 11.73 -1.92
CA LEU A 339 -5.91 11.82 -3.36
C LEU A 339 -5.71 13.22 -3.96
N GLN A 340 -5.60 14.28 -3.12
CA GLN A 340 -5.61 15.67 -3.58
C GLN A 340 -4.53 15.95 -4.63
N SER A 341 -3.28 15.52 -4.39
CA SER A 341 -2.18 15.76 -5.34
C SER A 341 -2.46 15.17 -6.72
N TRP A 342 -3.12 14.02 -6.78
CA TRP A 342 -3.46 13.37 -8.05
C TRP A 342 -4.69 14.01 -8.69
N GLU A 343 -5.66 14.46 -7.89
CA GLU A 343 -6.82 15.22 -8.38
C GLU A 343 -6.39 16.54 -9.02
N LEU A 344 -5.47 17.29 -8.38
CA LEU A 344 -4.93 18.54 -8.92
C LEU A 344 -4.05 18.31 -10.16
N ALA A 345 -3.27 17.22 -10.19
CA ALA A 345 -2.51 16.85 -11.38
C ALA A 345 -3.44 16.49 -12.57
N ALA A 346 -4.55 15.79 -12.29
CA ALA A 346 -5.57 15.48 -13.29
C ALA A 346 -6.28 16.76 -13.78
N PHE A 347 -6.60 17.68 -12.87
CA PHE A 347 -7.15 19.00 -13.20
C PHE A 347 -6.22 19.74 -14.17
N ASP A 348 -4.92 19.83 -13.84
CA ASP A 348 -3.94 20.51 -14.71
C ASP A 348 -3.83 19.84 -16.08
N GLY A 349 -3.85 18.50 -16.11
CA GLY A 349 -3.88 17.71 -17.34
C GLY A 349 -5.05 18.09 -18.23
N MET A 350 -6.26 18.12 -17.68
CA MET A 350 -7.47 18.47 -18.42
C MET A 350 -7.49 19.94 -18.83
N MET A 351 -7.01 20.85 -17.98
CA MET A 351 -6.89 22.27 -18.30
C MET A 351 -6.01 22.51 -19.53
N ARG A 352 -4.89 21.78 -19.66
CA ARG A 352 -4.02 21.85 -20.85
C ARG A 352 -4.65 21.25 -22.10
N SER A 353 -5.60 20.32 -21.94
CA SER A 353 -6.34 19.69 -23.04
C SER A 353 -7.53 20.52 -23.53
N LEU A 354 -7.92 21.59 -22.82
CA LEU A 354 -8.96 22.50 -23.30
C LEU A 354 -8.57 23.14 -24.63
N ALA A 355 -9.58 23.42 -25.46
CA ALA A 355 -9.38 24.11 -26.72
C ALA A 355 -8.72 25.48 -26.51
N VAL A 356 -7.85 25.87 -27.44
CA VAL A 356 -7.19 27.19 -27.39
C VAL A 356 -8.25 28.25 -27.65
N GLU A 357 -8.60 29.00 -26.59
CA GLU A 357 -9.43 30.20 -26.72
C GLU A 357 -8.60 31.34 -27.35
N THR A 358 -9.28 32.29 -28.00
CA THR A 358 -8.63 33.52 -28.46
C THR A 358 -8.09 34.33 -27.26
N PRO A 359 -6.96 35.06 -27.43
CA PRO A 359 -6.52 36.04 -26.43
C PRO A 359 -7.64 37.03 -26.11
N ASP A 360 -7.69 37.51 -24.87
CA ASP A 360 -8.64 38.57 -24.48
C ASP A 360 -8.13 39.91 -25.00
N SER A 361 -8.71 40.39 -26.10
CA SER A 361 -8.33 41.64 -26.74
C SER A 361 -8.60 42.88 -25.90
N ARG A 362 -9.30 42.76 -24.75
CA ARG A 362 -9.53 43.89 -23.84
C ARG A 362 -8.32 44.18 -22.95
N ILE A 363 -7.39 43.24 -22.81
CA ILE A 363 -6.23 43.37 -21.91
C ILE A 363 -4.96 43.52 -22.74
N PHE A 364 -4.14 44.50 -22.38
CA PHE A 364 -2.83 44.74 -22.95
C PHE A 364 -1.80 44.82 -21.82
N ILE A 365 -0.69 44.07 -21.94
CA ILE A 365 0.36 44.03 -20.92
C ILE A 365 1.57 44.84 -21.40
N ILE A 366 2.04 45.74 -20.54
CA ILE A 366 3.31 46.43 -20.67
C ILE A 366 4.28 45.75 -19.71
N ALA A 367 5.12 44.89 -20.28
CA ALA A 367 6.12 44.13 -19.53
C ALA A 367 7.33 45.03 -19.22
N VAL A 368 7.86 44.90 -18.01
CA VAL A 368 9.14 45.49 -17.60
C VAL A 368 10.13 44.36 -17.36
N ASP A 369 10.88 44.01 -18.42
CA ASP A 369 11.90 42.96 -18.38
C ASP A 369 13.27 43.50 -17.90
N GLU A 370 14.29 42.64 -17.83
CA GLU A 370 15.63 43.03 -17.42
C GLU A 370 16.30 44.02 -18.40
N ASN A 371 16.00 43.95 -19.70
CA ASN A 371 16.51 44.90 -20.68
C ASN A 371 15.86 46.27 -20.52
N ASP A 372 14.60 46.34 -20.08
CA ASP A 372 13.92 47.59 -19.73
C ASP A 372 14.54 48.23 -18.48
N ARG A 373 15.01 47.44 -17.52
CA ARG A 373 15.77 47.94 -16.36
C ARG A 373 17.11 48.54 -16.80
N GLN A 374 17.84 47.84 -17.66
CA GLN A 374 19.10 48.34 -18.23
C GLN A 374 18.88 49.60 -19.09
N TYR A 375 17.79 49.66 -19.86
CA TYR A 375 17.43 50.85 -20.63
C TYR A 375 17.20 52.07 -19.73
N GLN A 376 16.45 51.90 -18.64
CA GLN A 376 16.23 52.98 -17.66
C GLN A 376 17.55 53.45 -17.01
N ASP A 377 18.43 52.51 -16.65
CA ASP A 377 19.75 52.82 -16.07
C ASP A 377 20.63 53.59 -17.07
N ALA A 378 20.63 53.19 -18.35
CA ALA A 378 21.35 53.89 -19.43
C ALA A 378 20.81 55.30 -19.70
N GLN A 379 19.53 55.54 -19.41
CA GLN A 379 18.90 56.87 -19.48
C GLN A 379 19.05 57.68 -18.17
N ASN A 380 19.84 57.19 -17.20
CA ASN A 380 20.03 57.80 -15.87
C ASN A 380 18.72 58.02 -15.08
N MET A 381 17.71 57.17 -15.28
CA MET A 381 16.46 57.23 -14.52
C MET A 381 16.64 56.53 -13.16
N GLN A 382 16.24 57.18 -12.06
CA GLN A 382 16.41 56.58 -10.73
C GLN A 382 15.33 55.54 -10.43
N ARG A 383 15.65 54.25 -10.67
CA ARG A 383 14.72 53.16 -10.42
C ARG A 383 14.42 52.95 -8.94
N ARG A 384 13.13 52.75 -8.63
CA ARG A 384 12.65 52.24 -7.34
C ARG A 384 12.18 50.80 -7.57
N ASP A 385 13.11 49.85 -7.48
CA ASP A 385 12.94 48.45 -7.92
C ASP A 385 12.86 48.30 -9.47
N SER A 386 11.79 47.73 -10.02
CA SER A 386 11.73 47.35 -11.45
C SER A 386 11.48 48.54 -12.39
N LEU A 387 10.84 49.60 -11.90
CA LEU A 387 10.42 50.76 -12.70
C LEU A 387 10.81 52.09 -12.02
N ALA A 388 11.32 53.07 -12.76
CA ALA A 388 11.60 54.43 -12.28
C ALA A 388 10.35 55.32 -12.28
N ASP A 389 10.30 56.33 -11.40
CA ASP A 389 9.18 57.28 -11.36
C ASP A 389 9.19 58.18 -12.62
N GLU A 390 10.35 58.48 -13.19
CA GLU A 390 10.49 59.21 -14.45
C GLU A 390 9.99 58.38 -15.64
N ALA A 391 10.34 57.09 -15.70
CA ALA A 391 9.85 56.17 -16.72
C ALA A 391 8.32 56.02 -16.66
N LEU A 392 7.79 55.89 -15.44
CA LEU A 392 6.36 55.83 -15.17
C LEU A 392 5.64 57.13 -15.61
N THR A 393 6.26 58.29 -15.36
CA THR A 393 5.76 59.60 -15.81
C THR A 393 5.69 59.67 -17.34
N GLN A 394 6.77 59.31 -18.03
CA GLN A 394 6.82 59.31 -19.50
C GLN A 394 5.80 58.34 -20.10
N LEU A 395 5.68 57.14 -19.50
CA LEU A 395 4.69 56.17 -19.92
C LEU A 395 3.27 56.73 -19.78
N TRP A 396 2.94 57.36 -18.65
CA TRP A 396 1.63 57.98 -18.45
C TRP A 396 1.32 59.06 -19.49
N GLN A 397 2.30 59.91 -19.80
CA GLN A 397 2.16 60.96 -20.82
C GLN A 397 1.89 60.38 -22.21
N LYS A 398 2.47 59.22 -22.54
CA LYS A 398 2.22 58.51 -23.79
C LYS A 398 0.87 57.80 -23.82
N LEU A 399 0.44 57.19 -22.70
CA LEU A 399 -0.81 56.43 -22.65
C LEU A 399 -2.05 57.33 -22.55
N ALA A 400 -1.98 58.43 -21.80
CA ALA A 400 -3.15 59.27 -21.49
C ALA A 400 -3.90 59.82 -22.74
N PRO A 401 -3.23 60.29 -23.82
CA PRO A 401 -3.92 60.74 -25.04
C PRO A 401 -4.77 59.67 -25.71
N HIS A 402 -4.43 58.39 -25.52
CA HIS A 402 -5.13 57.26 -26.13
C HIS A 402 -6.32 56.75 -25.31
N LYS A 403 -6.60 57.34 -24.14
CA LYS A 403 -7.77 57.06 -23.30
C LYS A 403 -7.93 55.56 -22.95
N PRO A 404 -6.97 54.98 -22.20
CA PRO A 404 -7.17 53.66 -21.61
C PRO A 404 -8.36 53.68 -20.65
N ARG A 405 -9.06 52.55 -20.53
CA ARG A 405 -10.24 52.43 -19.66
C ARG A 405 -9.84 52.35 -18.19
N VAL A 406 -8.80 51.58 -17.91
CA VAL A 406 -8.20 51.41 -16.58
C VAL A 406 -6.73 51.02 -16.74
N ILE A 407 -5.88 51.49 -15.84
CA ILE A 407 -4.46 51.11 -15.77
C ILE A 407 -4.23 50.36 -14.46
N GLY A 408 -3.91 49.08 -14.51
CA GLY A 408 -3.45 48.31 -13.36
C GLY A 408 -1.93 48.39 -13.25
N LEU A 409 -1.43 48.90 -12.12
CA LEU A 409 0.00 48.94 -11.81
C LEU A 409 0.35 47.78 -10.88
N ASP A 410 0.85 46.70 -11.46
CA ASP A 410 1.30 45.48 -10.80
C ASP A 410 2.80 45.55 -10.46
N ILE A 411 3.18 46.64 -9.79
CA ILE A 411 4.52 46.89 -9.28
C ILE A 411 4.38 47.56 -7.91
N PHE A 412 5.02 47.00 -6.89
CA PHE A 412 4.93 47.53 -5.54
C PHE A 412 5.58 48.92 -5.41
N ARG A 413 4.85 49.86 -4.78
CA ARG A 413 5.26 51.26 -4.61
C ARG A 413 5.02 51.75 -3.18
N PRO A 414 5.79 51.30 -2.17
CA PRO A 414 5.54 51.68 -0.77
C PRO A 414 5.90 53.14 -0.43
N ARG A 415 6.62 53.84 -1.32
CA ARG A 415 7.03 55.24 -1.14
C ARG A 415 6.15 56.18 -1.96
N ALA A 416 5.98 57.42 -1.48
CA ALA A 416 5.21 58.43 -2.20
C ALA A 416 5.80 58.71 -3.59
N PHE A 417 4.93 58.88 -4.57
CA PHE A 417 5.32 59.34 -5.91
C PHE A 417 6.03 60.69 -5.82
N GLU A 418 6.98 60.92 -6.72
CA GLU A 418 7.55 62.26 -6.89
C GLU A 418 6.45 63.29 -7.21
N SER A 419 6.64 64.54 -6.77
CA SER A 419 5.60 65.59 -6.83
C SER A 419 5.04 65.82 -8.23
N LYS A 420 5.88 65.72 -9.28
CA LYS A 420 5.47 65.83 -10.69
C LYS A 420 4.60 64.66 -11.15
N LEU A 421 4.92 63.45 -10.70
CA LEU A 421 4.21 62.23 -11.03
C LEU A 421 2.89 62.13 -10.24
N ALA A 422 2.88 62.55 -8.97
CA ALA A 422 1.72 62.45 -8.08
C ALA A 422 0.46 63.11 -8.67
N ALA A 423 0.59 64.33 -9.21
CA ALA A 423 -0.52 65.04 -9.85
C ALA A 423 -1.01 64.33 -11.13
N THR A 424 -0.07 63.84 -11.94
CA THR A 424 -0.37 63.14 -13.21
C THR A 424 -1.06 61.80 -12.95
N VAL A 425 -0.58 61.03 -11.97
CA VAL A 425 -1.11 59.72 -11.59
C VAL A 425 -2.48 59.83 -10.96
N GLN A 426 -2.71 60.80 -10.06
CA GLN A 426 -4.02 61.01 -9.44
C GLN A 426 -5.13 61.35 -10.45
N SER A 427 -4.78 62.00 -11.56
CA SER A 427 -5.71 62.36 -12.64
C SER A 427 -6.18 61.19 -13.51
N GLN A 428 -5.48 60.05 -13.48
CA GLN A 428 -5.75 58.89 -14.33
C GLN A 428 -6.46 57.76 -13.56
N PRO A 429 -7.24 56.90 -14.25
CA PRO A 429 -7.93 55.78 -13.62
C PRO A 429 -6.98 54.60 -13.39
N PHE A 430 -6.05 54.74 -12.44
CA PHE A 430 -5.13 53.67 -12.06
C PHE A 430 -5.59 52.89 -10.82
N ILE A 431 -5.21 51.62 -10.75
CA ILE A 431 -5.32 50.75 -9.57
C ILE A 431 -3.90 50.33 -9.19
N ALA A 432 -3.52 50.47 -7.93
CA ALA A 432 -2.24 50.02 -7.40
C ALA A 432 -2.39 48.78 -6.52
N ILE A 433 -1.28 48.07 -6.35
CA ILE A 433 -1.19 46.88 -5.51
C ILE A 433 -0.69 47.17 -4.08
N CYS A 434 -1.10 46.33 -3.14
CA CYS A 434 -0.46 46.13 -1.85
C CYS A 434 -0.45 44.64 -1.48
N ALA A 435 0.30 44.28 -0.45
CA ALA A 435 0.32 42.93 0.12
C ALA A 435 0.24 43.01 1.64
N GLY A 436 -0.57 42.16 2.26
CA GLY A 436 -0.65 41.93 3.70
C GLY A 436 0.50 41.06 4.20
N GLU A 437 0.54 40.86 5.51
CA GLU A 437 1.59 40.05 6.14
C GLU A 437 1.33 38.56 5.91
N SER A 438 2.37 37.81 5.52
CA SER A 438 2.30 36.35 5.40
C SER A 438 3.47 35.68 6.11
N GLU A 439 3.40 34.37 6.35
CA GLU A 439 4.51 33.61 6.96
C GLU A 439 5.82 33.69 6.15
N LYS A 440 5.74 33.98 4.85
CA LYS A 440 6.89 33.95 3.92
C LYS A 440 7.39 35.32 3.51
N GLU A 441 6.52 36.33 3.49
CA GLU A 441 6.82 37.65 2.98
C GLU A 441 6.26 38.76 3.87
N PRO A 442 7.04 39.83 4.11
CA PRO A 442 6.59 40.98 4.89
C PRO A 442 5.49 41.74 4.14
N ALA A 443 4.60 42.38 4.89
CA ALA A 443 3.57 43.23 4.31
C ALA A 443 4.17 44.41 3.52
N ILE A 444 3.54 44.76 2.40
CA ILE A 444 3.95 45.85 1.51
C ILE A 444 2.83 46.87 1.37
N SER A 445 3.08 48.09 1.83
CA SER A 445 2.12 49.20 1.75
C SER A 445 1.87 49.67 0.31
N PRO A 446 0.64 50.13 -0.01
CA PRO A 446 0.35 50.78 -1.28
C PRO A 446 1.02 52.18 -1.37
N PRO A 447 1.05 52.80 -2.56
CA PRO A 447 1.54 54.17 -2.71
C PRO A 447 0.79 55.15 -1.78
N PRO A 448 1.51 55.91 -0.92
CA PRO A 448 0.90 56.85 0.01
C PRO A 448 -0.01 57.87 -0.66
N GLY A 449 -1.17 58.13 -0.06
CA GLY A 449 -2.18 59.06 -0.59
C GLY A 449 -3.07 58.49 -1.70
N THR A 450 -2.93 57.19 -2.02
CA THR A 450 -3.84 56.51 -2.96
C THR A 450 -5.19 56.23 -2.30
N PRO A 451 -6.33 56.62 -2.90
CA PRO A 451 -7.66 56.29 -2.40
C PRO A 451 -7.90 54.78 -2.30
N LEU A 452 -8.68 54.33 -1.30
CA LEU A 452 -8.95 52.91 -1.06
C LEU A 452 -9.66 52.20 -2.22
N ASP A 453 -10.48 52.93 -3.00
CA ASP A 453 -11.15 52.41 -4.21
C ASP A 453 -10.18 52.20 -5.39
N ARG A 454 -8.92 52.64 -5.26
CA ARG A 454 -7.84 52.45 -6.22
C ARG A 454 -6.74 51.51 -5.73
N ILE A 455 -7.00 50.75 -4.67
CA ILE A 455 -6.06 49.80 -4.10
C ILE A 455 -6.67 48.40 -4.11
N GLY A 456 -5.90 47.41 -4.56
CA GLY A 456 -6.26 46.00 -4.43
C GLY A 456 -5.07 45.17 -3.98
N PHE A 457 -5.35 44.09 -3.26
CA PHE A 457 -4.30 43.22 -2.73
C PHE A 457 -3.79 42.25 -3.83
N ALA A 458 -2.51 41.91 -3.85
CA ALA A 458 -1.85 41.14 -4.93
C ALA A 458 -1.72 39.63 -4.64
N GLU A 459 -2.16 39.17 -3.48
CA GLU A 459 -1.95 37.83 -2.97
C GLU A 459 -2.43 36.75 -3.93
N MET A 460 -1.57 35.74 -4.11
CA MET A 460 -1.85 34.58 -4.92
C MET A 460 -1.76 33.33 -4.04
N PRO A 461 -2.90 32.72 -3.67
CA PRO A 461 -2.87 31.47 -2.93
C PRO A 461 -2.14 30.41 -3.75
N THR A 462 -1.09 29.86 -3.16
CA THR A 462 -0.23 28.86 -3.77
C THR A 462 -0.58 27.50 -3.20
N ASP A 463 -0.75 26.49 -4.06
CA ASP A 463 -1.06 25.13 -3.63
C ASP A 463 0.20 24.40 -3.09
N PRO A 464 0.07 23.24 -2.42
CA PRO A 464 1.21 22.52 -1.84
C PRO A 464 2.33 22.13 -2.83
N ASP A 465 1.99 22.04 -4.12
CA ASP A 465 2.95 21.78 -5.21
C ASP A 465 3.47 23.05 -5.87
N PHE A 466 3.32 24.20 -5.21
CA PHE A 466 3.78 25.53 -5.61
C PHE A 466 3.08 26.12 -6.84
N ARG A 467 1.97 25.52 -7.31
CA ARG A 467 1.22 26.06 -8.44
C ARG A 467 0.09 26.97 -8.00
N ILE A 468 -0.14 28.00 -8.78
CA ILE A 468 -1.27 28.90 -8.61
C ILE A 468 -2.44 28.37 -9.44
N ARG A 469 -3.48 27.90 -8.73
CA ARG A 469 -4.76 27.45 -9.33
C ARG A 469 -5.97 28.20 -8.80
N ARG A 470 -5.75 29.06 -7.81
CA ARG A 470 -6.78 29.74 -7.03
C ARG A 470 -6.69 31.24 -7.24
N HIS A 471 -7.85 31.88 -7.28
CA HIS A 471 -8.00 33.33 -7.32
C HIS A 471 -8.69 33.77 -6.04
N LEU A 472 -7.94 34.44 -5.17
CA LEU A 472 -8.49 35.15 -4.03
C LEU A 472 -9.13 36.45 -4.52
N LEU A 473 -10.45 36.58 -4.37
CA LEU A 473 -11.23 37.75 -4.81
C LEU A 473 -11.38 38.77 -3.69
N THR A 474 -11.67 38.30 -2.48
CA THR A 474 -11.85 39.16 -1.32
C THR A 474 -11.22 38.54 -0.06
N MET A 475 -10.78 39.36 0.87
CA MET A 475 -10.29 38.93 2.20
C MET A 475 -10.58 40.02 3.25
N ASP A 476 -10.38 39.70 4.51
CA ASP A 476 -10.46 40.68 5.59
C ASP A 476 -9.31 41.68 5.45
N ALA A 477 -9.59 42.97 5.70
CA ALA A 477 -8.59 44.02 5.51
C ALA A 477 -7.43 43.88 6.52
N ASP A 478 -6.20 43.94 6.00
CA ASP A 478 -4.98 43.94 6.80
C ASP A 478 -4.65 45.37 7.27
N ARG A 479 -3.88 45.51 8.37
CA ARG A 479 -3.44 46.83 8.87
C ARG A 479 -2.55 47.59 7.87
N THR A 480 -1.77 46.86 7.08
CA THR A 480 -0.83 47.40 6.09
C THR A 480 -1.50 47.56 4.72
N CYS A 481 -2.27 46.56 4.29
CA CYS A 481 -3.02 46.56 3.04
C CYS A 481 -4.53 46.64 3.36
N ASN A 482 -5.01 47.85 3.64
CA ASN A 482 -6.38 48.11 4.11
C ASN A 482 -7.43 48.06 2.97
N THR A 483 -7.45 46.95 2.24
CA THR A 483 -8.36 46.71 1.12
C THR A 483 -8.95 45.32 1.23
N THR A 484 -10.24 45.18 0.93
CA THR A 484 -10.94 43.89 1.02
C THR A 484 -11.05 43.16 -0.32
N GLU A 485 -10.63 43.78 -1.42
CA GLU A 485 -10.73 43.22 -2.77
C GLU A 485 -9.36 43.07 -3.41
N SER A 486 -9.21 42.01 -4.21
CA SER A 486 -7.99 41.75 -4.93
C SER A 486 -7.78 42.79 -6.03
N PHE A 487 -6.53 43.00 -6.40
CA PHE A 487 -6.14 43.83 -7.53
C PHE A 487 -6.93 43.46 -8.80
N GLY A 488 -7.07 42.16 -9.09
CA GLY A 488 -7.79 41.68 -10.27
C GLY A 488 -9.29 42.02 -10.23
N LEU A 489 -9.95 41.87 -9.08
CA LEU A 489 -11.35 42.24 -8.92
C LEU A 489 -11.53 43.76 -9.07
N ARG A 490 -10.69 44.56 -8.42
CA ARG A 490 -10.75 46.03 -8.47
C ARG A 490 -10.58 46.58 -9.89
N VAL A 491 -9.63 46.03 -10.65
CA VAL A 491 -9.43 46.38 -12.07
C VAL A 491 -10.64 46.01 -12.92
N ALA A 492 -11.22 44.82 -12.72
CA ALA A 492 -12.38 44.37 -13.47
C ALA A 492 -13.63 45.24 -13.21
N GLU A 493 -13.91 45.56 -11.94
CA GLU A 493 -15.02 46.45 -11.56
C GLU A 493 -14.86 47.85 -12.14
N ARG A 494 -13.64 48.39 -12.11
CA ARG A 494 -13.34 49.70 -12.69
C ARG A 494 -13.52 49.72 -14.20
N TYR A 495 -13.07 48.66 -14.89
CA TYR A 495 -13.28 48.51 -16.34
C TYR A 495 -14.77 48.49 -16.71
N LEU A 496 -15.55 47.69 -15.98
CA LEU A 496 -16.99 47.52 -16.18
C LEU A 496 -17.82 48.69 -15.65
N ASN A 497 -17.22 49.59 -14.88
CA ASN A 497 -17.87 50.72 -14.21
C ASN A 497 -19.06 50.31 -13.32
N GLN A 498 -18.94 49.18 -12.62
CA GLN A 498 -19.94 48.65 -11.70
C GLN A 498 -19.31 47.69 -10.69
N LYS A 499 -19.91 47.58 -9.50
CA LYS A 499 -19.59 46.51 -8.54
C LYS A 499 -20.09 45.16 -9.06
N ILE A 500 -19.30 44.12 -8.86
CA ILE A 500 -19.61 42.78 -9.38
C ILE A 500 -20.22 41.94 -8.26
N ASP A 501 -21.44 41.48 -8.49
CA ASP A 501 -22.07 40.47 -7.65
C ASP A 501 -21.53 39.09 -8.02
N LEU A 502 -20.66 38.55 -7.16
CA LEU A 502 -19.98 37.27 -7.37
C LEU A 502 -20.97 36.11 -7.57
N ASN A 503 -22.14 36.14 -6.92
CA ASN A 503 -23.14 35.10 -7.08
C ASN A 503 -23.79 35.15 -8.47
N LYS A 504 -24.03 36.35 -9.01
CA LYS A 504 -24.65 36.52 -10.34
C LYS A 504 -23.76 36.04 -11.48
N ILE A 505 -22.44 36.10 -11.33
CA ILE A 505 -21.49 35.58 -12.31
C ILE A 505 -21.18 34.08 -12.13
N GLY A 506 -21.86 33.42 -11.19
CA GLY A 506 -21.68 31.99 -10.90
C GLY A 506 -20.37 31.65 -10.18
N ALA A 507 -19.77 32.61 -9.47
CA ALA A 507 -18.54 32.36 -8.71
C ALA A 507 -18.88 31.52 -7.47
N LYS A 508 -18.40 30.28 -7.41
CA LYS A 508 -18.58 29.41 -6.25
C LYS A 508 -17.39 29.57 -5.30
N LYS A 509 -17.63 29.91 -4.03
CA LYS A 509 -16.58 30.00 -3.00
C LYS A 509 -15.97 28.61 -2.76
N LEU A 510 -14.63 28.54 -2.77
CA LEU A 510 -13.89 27.34 -2.41
C LEU A 510 -13.96 27.13 -0.89
N GLU A 511 -14.72 26.11 -0.48
CA GLU A 511 -14.82 25.65 0.91
C GLU A 511 -13.71 24.63 1.23
N LEU A 512 -13.67 24.10 2.46
CA LEU A 512 -12.59 23.22 2.93
C LEU A 512 -12.42 21.97 2.04
N ASP A 513 -13.53 21.37 1.62
CA ASP A 513 -13.64 20.09 0.92
C ASP A 513 -14.31 20.27 -0.45
N ALA A 514 -13.74 21.17 -1.27
CA ALA A 514 -14.32 21.61 -2.52
C ALA A 514 -13.44 21.31 -3.73
N GLY A 515 -14.01 20.74 -4.80
CA GLY A 515 -13.34 20.66 -6.10
C GLY A 515 -12.04 19.85 -6.11
N GLY A 516 -11.92 18.83 -5.26
CA GLY A 516 -10.69 18.03 -5.11
C GLY A 516 -9.65 18.62 -4.15
N TYR A 517 -9.97 19.71 -3.47
CA TYR A 517 -9.17 20.22 -2.37
C TYR A 517 -9.63 19.64 -1.02
N GLN A 518 -8.66 19.46 -0.12
CA GLN A 518 -8.84 19.29 1.32
C GLN A 518 -8.02 20.37 2.03
N LEU A 519 -8.51 21.62 1.97
CA LEU A 519 -7.79 22.79 2.47
C LEU A 519 -7.76 22.80 4.02
N PRO A 520 -6.60 23.05 4.64
CA PRO A 520 -6.54 23.45 6.03
C PRO A 520 -7.36 24.72 6.27
N LYS A 521 -7.93 24.87 7.48
CA LYS A 521 -8.74 26.06 7.83
C LYS A 521 -8.00 27.38 7.63
N GLN A 522 -6.68 27.38 7.84
CA GLN A 522 -5.81 28.54 7.65
C GLN A 522 -5.69 28.94 6.17
N GLU A 523 -5.85 28.02 5.24
CA GLU A 523 -5.75 28.27 3.80
C GLU A 523 -7.09 28.60 3.13
N ALA A 524 -8.22 28.31 3.79
CA ALA A 524 -9.56 28.54 3.29
C ALA A 524 -10.11 29.95 3.62
N PHE A 525 -9.23 30.94 3.73
CA PHE A 525 -9.59 32.33 4.05
C PHE A 525 -10.15 33.09 2.85
N GLY A 526 -10.91 34.15 3.12
CA GLY A 526 -11.46 35.03 2.09
C GLY A 526 -12.46 34.34 1.14
N TYR A 527 -12.65 34.91 -0.04
CA TYR A 527 -13.47 34.36 -1.12
C TYR A 527 -12.56 33.91 -2.25
N GLN A 528 -12.30 32.61 -2.32
CA GLN A 528 -11.43 32.01 -3.34
C GLN A 528 -12.25 31.28 -4.39
N ILE A 529 -11.83 31.34 -5.64
CA ILE A 529 -12.39 30.56 -6.75
C ILE A 529 -11.28 29.86 -7.55
N MET A 530 -11.62 28.83 -8.32
CA MET A 530 -10.65 28.19 -9.22
C MET A 530 -10.36 29.06 -10.46
N LEU A 531 -9.12 29.01 -10.93
CA LEU A 531 -8.66 29.71 -12.11
C LEU A 531 -8.87 28.90 -13.39
N LYS A 532 -9.59 29.51 -14.34
CA LYS A 532 -9.81 29.04 -15.71
C LYS A 532 -8.88 29.79 -16.66
N TYR A 533 -7.60 29.42 -16.61
CA TYR A 533 -6.57 29.95 -17.50
C TYR A 533 -6.94 29.81 -18.97
N ARG A 534 -6.55 30.81 -19.77
CA ARG A 534 -6.53 30.71 -21.24
C ARG A 534 -5.18 30.12 -21.64
N ARG A 535 -5.15 29.30 -22.69
CA ARG A 535 -3.88 28.82 -23.25
C ARG A 535 -3.19 29.85 -24.15
N ALA A 536 -3.94 30.80 -24.69
CA ALA A 536 -3.40 31.88 -25.50
C ALA A 536 -2.71 32.94 -24.63
N LYS A 537 -1.53 33.39 -25.06
CA LYS A 537 -0.79 34.49 -24.42
C LYS A 537 -1.49 35.82 -24.70
N PHE A 538 -1.49 36.72 -23.71
CA PHE A 538 -2.01 38.07 -23.89
C PHE A 538 -1.12 38.89 -24.82
N GLU A 539 -1.71 39.88 -25.47
CA GLU A 539 -0.94 40.85 -26.25
C GLU A 539 -0.06 41.67 -25.30
N GLN A 540 1.25 41.63 -25.51
CA GLN A 540 2.23 42.27 -24.65
C GLN A 540 3.34 42.97 -25.44
N LYS A 541 3.85 44.08 -24.88
CA LYS A 541 5.02 44.82 -25.38
C LYS A 541 5.92 45.24 -24.23
N ASN A 542 7.21 45.41 -24.51
CA ASN A 542 8.15 45.84 -23.48
C ASN A 542 8.06 47.36 -23.27
N LEU A 543 8.35 47.80 -22.05
CA LEU A 543 8.34 49.22 -21.67
C LEU A 543 9.19 50.07 -22.62
N ARG A 544 10.41 49.63 -22.94
CA ARG A 544 11.34 50.38 -23.80
C ARG A 544 10.78 50.67 -25.19
N GLU A 545 9.97 49.77 -25.75
CA GLU A 545 9.38 49.93 -27.10
C GLU A 545 8.36 51.09 -27.13
N ILE A 546 7.74 51.38 -25.99
CA ILE A 546 6.82 52.51 -25.85
C ILE A 546 7.60 53.79 -25.58
N LEU A 547 8.60 53.74 -24.70
CA LEU A 547 9.40 54.92 -24.33
C LEU A 547 10.27 55.44 -25.48
N ASN A 548 10.81 54.55 -26.33
CA ASN A 548 11.64 54.92 -27.48
C ASN A 548 10.85 55.35 -28.73
N ASN A 549 9.53 55.53 -28.62
CA ASN A 549 8.61 55.91 -29.69
C ASN A 549 8.44 54.87 -30.82
N SER A 550 8.94 53.63 -30.68
CA SER A 550 8.85 52.62 -31.75
C SER A 550 7.43 52.16 -32.06
N LEU A 551 6.51 52.31 -31.10
CA LEU A 551 5.12 51.87 -31.20
C LEU A 551 4.11 53.00 -31.38
N ASP A 552 4.53 54.27 -31.52
CA ASP A 552 3.62 55.43 -31.50
C ASP A 552 2.47 55.32 -32.52
N ASN A 553 2.74 54.78 -33.72
CA ASN A 553 1.72 54.58 -34.76
C ASN A 553 0.68 53.49 -34.41
N GLN A 554 1.03 52.54 -33.54
CA GLN A 554 0.18 51.41 -33.14
C GLN A 554 -0.42 51.59 -31.74
N LEU A 555 0.14 52.50 -30.93
CA LEU A 555 -0.18 52.68 -29.52
C LEU A 555 -1.67 52.99 -29.29
N SER A 556 -2.28 53.78 -30.18
CA SER A 556 -3.71 54.06 -30.11
C SER A 556 -4.59 52.80 -30.21
N ALA A 557 -4.21 51.81 -31.03
CA ALA A 557 -4.95 50.56 -31.16
C ALA A 557 -4.72 49.62 -29.97
N LEU A 558 -3.52 49.66 -29.38
CA LEU A 558 -3.14 48.84 -28.23
C LEU A 558 -3.78 49.32 -26.92
N VAL A 559 -4.07 50.62 -26.79
CA VAL A 559 -4.40 51.24 -25.49
C VAL A 559 -5.86 51.66 -25.36
N ARG A 560 -6.50 52.10 -26.46
CA ARG A 560 -7.81 52.75 -26.41
C ARG A 560 -8.90 51.82 -25.87
N ASP A 561 -9.62 52.28 -24.85
CA ASP A 561 -10.74 51.58 -24.21
C ASP A 561 -10.39 50.16 -23.69
N ARG A 562 -9.10 49.91 -23.44
CA ARG A 562 -8.56 48.63 -22.94
C ARG A 562 -8.12 48.74 -21.47
N ILE A 563 -7.97 47.57 -20.85
CA ILE A 563 -7.29 47.36 -19.58
C ILE A 563 -5.80 47.29 -19.86
N ILE A 564 -5.04 48.21 -19.28
CA ILE A 564 -3.58 48.23 -19.42
C ILE A 564 -2.97 47.72 -18.12
N LEU A 565 -2.21 46.64 -18.17
CA LEU A 565 -1.49 46.11 -17.03
C LEU A 565 -0.01 46.40 -17.18
N ILE A 566 0.62 46.92 -16.13
CA ILE A 566 2.04 47.27 -16.12
C ILE A 566 2.66 46.48 -15.00
N GLY A 567 3.57 45.58 -15.32
CA GLY A 567 4.16 44.67 -14.33
C GLY A 567 5.55 44.21 -14.70
N ALA A 568 6.29 43.76 -13.69
CA ALA A 568 7.63 43.24 -13.87
C ALA A 568 7.60 41.84 -14.49
N VAL A 569 8.56 41.53 -15.35
CA VAL A 569 8.78 40.19 -15.91
C VAL A 569 10.22 39.80 -15.61
N ASN A 570 10.45 39.39 -14.37
CA ASN A 570 11.78 39.02 -13.85
C ASN A 570 11.72 37.71 -13.05
N GLU A 571 12.87 37.12 -12.74
CA GLU A 571 12.94 35.81 -12.09
C GLU A 571 12.27 35.73 -10.70
N ASN A 572 12.14 36.86 -10.01
CA ASN A 572 11.54 36.94 -8.67
C ASN A 572 10.00 36.94 -8.71
N ASP A 573 9.40 37.23 -9.87
CA ASP A 573 7.95 37.24 -10.07
C ASP A 573 7.48 36.15 -11.05
N LEU A 574 8.22 35.04 -11.12
CA LEU A 574 7.89 33.87 -11.94
C LEU A 574 7.26 32.76 -11.11
N HIS A 575 6.03 32.39 -11.46
CA HIS A 575 5.22 31.43 -10.72
C HIS A 575 4.92 30.15 -11.51
N PHE A 576 4.74 29.03 -10.81
CA PHE A 576 4.25 27.81 -11.44
C PHE A 576 2.74 27.86 -11.64
N THR A 577 2.27 27.41 -12.79
CA THR A 577 0.84 27.36 -13.15
C THR A 577 0.51 25.97 -13.70
N PRO A 578 -0.76 25.64 -13.98
CA PRO A 578 -1.12 24.39 -14.65
C PRO A 578 -0.38 24.13 -15.98
N TYR A 579 0.22 25.16 -16.61
CA TYR A 579 0.97 25.02 -17.87
C TYR A 579 2.47 24.78 -17.68
N SER A 580 2.99 24.90 -16.46
CA SER A 580 4.41 24.70 -16.14
C SER A 580 4.77 23.21 -16.13
N THR A 581 5.01 22.60 -17.30
CA THR A 581 5.25 21.15 -17.45
C THR A 581 6.64 20.84 -18.02
N GLY A 582 7.11 19.61 -17.79
CA GLY A 582 8.38 19.11 -18.33
C GLY A 582 9.55 19.23 -17.35
N PHE A 583 10.74 18.86 -17.83
CA PHE A 583 11.97 18.89 -17.02
C PHE A 583 12.43 20.33 -16.71
N TRP A 584 12.17 21.26 -17.63
CA TRP A 584 12.41 22.69 -17.48
C TRP A 584 11.08 23.44 -17.60
N PRO A 585 10.25 23.45 -16.55
CA PRO A 585 8.91 24.02 -16.61
C PRO A 585 8.95 25.55 -16.84
N GLU A 586 8.30 26.01 -17.92
CA GLU A 586 8.09 27.45 -18.16
C GLU A 586 7.21 28.03 -17.04
N ARG A 587 7.69 29.08 -16.39
CA ARG A 587 6.99 29.80 -15.33
C ARG A 587 6.31 31.05 -15.91
N MET A 588 5.18 31.41 -15.33
CA MET A 588 4.37 32.55 -15.80
C MET A 588 4.63 33.79 -14.91
N PRO A 589 4.82 34.98 -15.50
CA PRO A 589 4.95 36.22 -14.73
C PRO A 589 3.69 36.55 -13.93
N GLY A 590 3.84 37.18 -12.77
CA GLY A 590 2.72 37.59 -11.90
C GLY A 590 1.69 38.46 -12.63
N VAL A 591 2.16 39.42 -13.44
CA VAL A 591 1.29 40.29 -14.25
C VAL A 591 0.43 39.53 -15.26
N GLU A 592 0.94 38.44 -15.82
CA GLU A 592 0.19 37.59 -16.75
C GLU A 592 -0.87 36.75 -16.00
N ILE A 593 -0.56 36.30 -14.77
CA ILE A 593 -1.53 35.65 -13.90
C ILE A 593 -2.65 36.62 -13.50
N HIS A 594 -2.31 37.88 -13.18
CA HIS A 594 -3.30 38.93 -12.93
C HIS A 594 -4.16 39.22 -14.19
N ALA A 595 -3.57 39.19 -15.39
CA ALA A 595 -4.33 39.30 -16.63
C ALA A 595 -5.35 38.15 -16.78
N HIS A 596 -4.98 36.90 -16.46
CA HIS A 596 -5.93 35.78 -16.44
C HIS A 596 -7.04 35.96 -15.40
N LYS A 597 -6.70 36.40 -14.19
CA LYS A 597 -7.64 36.71 -13.10
C LYS A 597 -8.68 37.74 -13.54
N ILE A 598 -8.24 38.83 -14.17
CA ILE A 598 -9.09 39.91 -14.67
C ILE A 598 -9.93 39.43 -15.86
N SER A 599 -9.30 38.80 -16.86
CA SER A 599 -9.97 38.27 -18.04
C SER A 599 -11.11 37.34 -17.66
N GLN A 600 -10.89 36.46 -16.68
CA GLN A 600 -11.91 35.55 -16.18
C GLN A 600 -13.15 36.28 -15.65
N ILE A 601 -12.97 37.31 -14.83
CA ILE A 601 -14.09 38.09 -14.26
C ILE A 601 -14.80 38.88 -15.35
N VAL A 602 -14.06 39.64 -16.17
CA VAL A 602 -14.63 40.49 -17.22
C VAL A 602 -15.36 39.64 -18.26
N SER A 603 -14.78 38.51 -18.67
CA SER A 603 -15.42 37.59 -19.61
C SER A 603 -16.66 36.92 -19.02
N ALA A 604 -16.70 36.66 -17.71
CA ALA A 604 -17.89 36.11 -17.06
C ALA A 604 -19.07 37.11 -17.10
N VAL A 605 -18.78 38.40 -16.96
CA VAL A 605 -19.80 39.47 -17.02
C VAL A 605 -20.24 39.77 -18.46
N LEU A 606 -19.29 40.01 -19.36
CA LEU A 606 -19.59 40.50 -20.72
C LEU A 606 -19.88 39.37 -21.71
N ASP A 607 -19.08 38.30 -21.67
CA ASP A 607 -19.12 37.23 -22.67
C ASP A 607 -19.89 36.00 -22.17
N ARG A 608 -20.39 36.04 -20.92
CA ARG A 608 -20.97 34.90 -20.20
C ARG A 608 -20.03 33.69 -20.17
N ARG A 609 -18.70 33.93 -20.13
CA ARG A 609 -17.69 32.87 -20.00
C ARG A 609 -17.82 32.22 -18.62
N GLY A 610 -18.40 31.02 -18.57
CA GLY A 610 -18.63 30.29 -17.34
C GLY A 610 -17.34 30.07 -16.52
N LEU A 611 -17.43 30.37 -15.23
CA LEU A 611 -16.41 30.08 -14.23
C LEU A 611 -16.35 28.58 -13.94
N ILE A 612 -15.22 28.11 -13.40
CA ILE A 612 -15.12 26.72 -12.94
C ILE A 612 -15.97 26.56 -11.69
N SER A 613 -16.94 25.67 -11.79
CA SER A 613 -17.78 25.19 -10.70
C SER A 613 -17.48 23.72 -10.42
N TRP A 614 -18.00 23.17 -9.34
CA TRP A 614 -17.86 21.75 -8.98
C TRP A 614 -19.13 21.26 -8.30
N TRP A 615 -19.28 19.95 -8.26
CA TRP A 615 -20.43 19.32 -7.62
C TRP A 615 -20.38 19.41 -6.10
N PRO A 616 -21.54 19.40 -5.43
CA PRO A 616 -21.59 19.20 -3.98
C PRO A 616 -21.11 17.79 -3.63
N GLU A 617 -20.62 17.61 -2.41
CA GLU A 617 -20.01 16.36 -1.96
C GLU A 617 -20.92 15.15 -2.18
N TRP A 618 -22.21 15.24 -1.85
CA TRP A 618 -23.17 14.14 -2.04
C TRP A 618 -23.29 13.68 -3.49
N ALA A 619 -23.14 14.59 -4.46
CA ALA A 619 -23.20 14.26 -5.88
C ALA A 619 -21.91 13.57 -6.32
N GLU A 620 -20.76 13.91 -5.73
CA GLU A 620 -19.50 13.20 -5.93
C GLU A 620 -19.56 11.78 -5.36
N TRP A 621 -20.16 11.58 -4.17
CA TRP A 621 -20.42 10.25 -3.62
C TRP A 621 -21.23 9.38 -4.58
N LEU A 622 -22.34 9.93 -5.12
CA LEU A 622 -23.16 9.24 -6.11
C LEU A 622 -22.40 8.96 -7.40
N TRP A 623 -21.55 9.88 -7.84
CA TRP A 623 -20.71 9.72 -9.04
C TRP A 623 -19.73 8.57 -8.90
N VAL A 624 -18.98 8.54 -7.80
CA VAL A 624 -18.02 7.46 -7.50
C VAL A 624 -18.75 6.12 -7.37
N TRP A 625 -19.89 6.11 -6.69
CA TRP A 625 -20.73 4.92 -6.55
C TRP A 625 -21.29 4.42 -7.88
N PHE A 626 -21.79 5.32 -8.72
CA PHE A 626 -22.29 4.99 -10.05
C PHE A 626 -21.21 4.28 -10.88
N TRP A 627 -20.00 4.82 -10.92
CA TRP A 627 -18.90 4.20 -11.67
C TRP A 627 -18.42 2.89 -11.05
N ALA A 628 -18.47 2.73 -9.73
CA ALA A 628 -18.21 1.45 -9.07
C ALA A 628 -19.25 0.37 -9.45
N VAL A 629 -20.54 0.74 -9.51
CA VAL A 629 -21.63 -0.15 -9.91
C VAL A 629 -21.54 -0.52 -11.39
N VAL A 630 -21.39 0.48 -12.27
CA VAL A 630 -21.33 0.27 -13.73
C VAL A 630 -20.16 -0.64 -14.10
N SER A 631 -18.97 -0.36 -13.56
CA SER A 631 -17.79 -1.18 -13.83
C SER A 631 -17.91 -2.61 -13.30
N GLY A 632 -18.40 -2.78 -12.05
CA GLY A 632 -18.67 -4.10 -11.49
C GLY A 632 -19.73 -4.89 -12.28
N LEU A 633 -20.77 -4.24 -12.80
CA LEU A 633 -21.81 -4.90 -13.60
C LEU A 633 -21.30 -5.32 -14.98
N LEU A 634 -20.58 -4.46 -15.70
CA LEU A 634 -20.10 -4.73 -17.05
C LEU A 634 -19.08 -5.89 -17.08
N VAL A 635 -18.13 -5.90 -16.14
CA VAL A 635 -17.11 -6.97 -16.04
C VAL A 635 -17.72 -8.33 -15.67
N VAL A 636 -18.79 -8.33 -14.87
CA VAL A 636 -19.45 -9.58 -14.46
C VAL A 636 -20.42 -10.10 -15.54
N GLN A 637 -20.94 -9.23 -16.40
CA GLN A 637 -21.79 -9.63 -17.52
C GLN A 637 -20.99 -10.09 -18.75
N SER A 638 -19.72 -9.70 -18.87
CA SER A 638 -18.85 -10.18 -19.95
C SER A 638 -18.56 -11.68 -19.79
N LYS A 639 -19.11 -12.48 -20.71
CA LYS A 639 -18.88 -13.94 -20.77
C LYS A 639 -17.51 -14.32 -21.33
N SER A 640 -16.84 -13.41 -22.05
CA SER A 640 -15.51 -13.66 -22.63
C SER A 640 -14.43 -12.80 -21.96
N ARG A 641 -13.25 -13.41 -21.77
CA ARG A 641 -12.07 -12.75 -21.19
C ARG A 641 -11.61 -11.56 -22.04
N VAL A 642 -11.76 -11.64 -23.37
CA VAL A 642 -11.42 -10.56 -24.31
C VAL A 642 -12.31 -9.34 -24.07
N TYR A 643 -13.62 -9.53 -23.89
CA TYR A 643 -14.50 -8.39 -23.57
C TYR A 643 -14.23 -7.82 -22.19
N SER A 644 -13.82 -8.66 -21.22
CA SER A 644 -13.45 -8.19 -19.88
C SER A 644 -12.18 -7.32 -19.92
N THR A 645 -11.21 -7.63 -20.79
CA THR A 645 -10.01 -6.81 -21.00
C THR A 645 -10.30 -5.55 -21.83
N VAL A 646 -11.27 -5.58 -22.75
CA VAL A 646 -11.72 -4.37 -23.45
C VAL A 646 -12.34 -3.36 -22.48
N TRP A 647 -13.12 -3.81 -21.50
CA TRP A 647 -13.72 -2.92 -20.49
C TRP A 647 -12.69 -2.25 -19.57
N LEU A 648 -11.51 -2.85 -19.36
CA LEU A 648 -10.40 -2.23 -18.62
C LEU A 648 -9.89 -0.93 -19.27
N VAL A 649 -10.08 -0.77 -20.57
CA VAL A 649 -9.68 0.43 -21.31
C VAL A 649 -10.87 1.35 -21.52
N LEU A 650 -12.00 0.82 -22.00
CA LEU A 650 -13.15 1.64 -22.36
C LEU A 650 -13.78 2.37 -21.17
N ILE A 651 -13.83 1.77 -19.98
CA ILE A 651 -14.47 2.39 -18.81
C ILE A 651 -13.63 3.57 -18.32
N PRO A 652 -12.32 3.45 -18.04
CA PRO A 652 -11.50 4.62 -17.69
C PRO A 652 -11.47 5.69 -18.77
N CYS A 653 -11.39 5.32 -20.06
CA CYS A 653 -11.46 6.29 -21.15
C CYS A 653 -12.81 7.03 -21.19
N GLY A 654 -13.92 6.30 -21.01
CA GLY A 654 -15.26 6.88 -20.93
C GLY A 654 -15.40 7.82 -19.74
N LEU A 655 -14.96 7.40 -18.55
CA LEU A 655 -14.94 8.24 -17.36
C LEU A 655 -14.12 9.52 -17.58
N GLY A 656 -12.87 9.40 -18.03
CA GLY A 656 -12.01 10.54 -18.33
C GLY A 656 -12.61 11.48 -19.37
N GLY A 657 -13.20 10.94 -20.44
CA GLY A 657 -13.91 11.70 -21.46
C GLY A 657 -15.13 12.44 -20.90
N THR A 658 -15.93 11.80 -20.04
CA THR A 658 -17.08 12.46 -19.40
C THR A 658 -16.66 13.58 -18.46
N CYS A 659 -15.65 13.37 -17.60
CA CYS A 659 -15.09 14.42 -16.75
C CYS A 659 -14.56 15.61 -17.59
N PHE A 660 -13.87 15.32 -18.69
CA PHE A 660 -13.38 16.36 -19.61
C PHE A 660 -14.54 17.14 -20.25
N LEU A 661 -15.60 16.48 -20.72
CA LEU A 661 -16.79 17.15 -21.26
C LEU A 661 -17.46 18.06 -20.24
N PHE A 662 -17.56 17.65 -18.98
CA PHE A 662 -18.05 18.52 -17.90
C PHE A 662 -17.14 19.73 -17.71
N LEU A 663 -15.81 19.56 -17.73
CA LEU A 663 -14.86 20.66 -17.58
C LEU A 663 -14.95 21.67 -18.73
N VAL A 664 -15.13 21.21 -19.97
CA VAL A 664 -15.38 22.07 -21.14
C VAL A 664 -16.58 22.98 -20.89
N ASN A 665 -17.62 22.47 -20.21
CA ASN A 665 -18.81 23.22 -19.81
C ASN A 665 -18.66 24.00 -18.48
N GLY A 666 -17.46 24.07 -17.91
CA GLY A 666 -17.18 24.81 -16.67
C GLY A 666 -17.52 24.05 -15.39
N VAL A 667 -17.70 22.73 -15.45
CA VAL A 667 -17.96 21.88 -14.27
C VAL A 667 -16.78 20.93 -14.06
N TRP A 668 -16.02 21.16 -13.00
CA TRP A 668 -14.96 20.27 -12.55
C TRP A 668 -15.54 19.14 -11.70
N ILE A 669 -15.27 17.90 -12.12
CA ILE A 669 -15.63 16.68 -11.39
C ILE A 669 -14.34 15.90 -11.16
N PRO A 670 -13.93 15.65 -9.90
CA PRO A 670 -12.70 14.95 -9.61
C PRO A 670 -12.66 13.54 -10.23
N LEU A 671 -11.71 13.34 -11.14
CA LEU A 671 -11.56 12.09 -11.90
C LEU A 671 -11.05 10.93 -11.01
N ILE A 672 -10.08 11.23 -10.14
CA ILE A 672 -9.27 10.22 -9.46
C ILE A 672 -10.08 9.30 -8.53
N PRO A 673 -11.00 9.80 -7.67
CA PRO A 673 -11.81 8.92 -6.83
C PRO A 673 -12.63 7.92 -7.66
N ALA A 674 -13.30 8.38 -8.72
CA ALA A 674 -14.06 7.51 -9.60
C ALA A 674 -13.15 6.51 -10.33
N ALA A 675 -11.97 6.92 -10.79
CA ALA A 675 -11.01 6.03 -11.44
C ALA A 675 -10.51 4.92 -10.50
N PHE A 676 -10.23 5.24 -9.24
CA PHE A 676 -9.89 4.26 -8.22
C PHE A 676 -11.04 3.28 -7.95
N ALA A 677 -12.25 3.79 -7.79
CA ALA A 677 -13.42 2.95 -7.57
C ALA A 677 -13.65 1.99 -8.75
N VAL A 678 -13.46 2.47 -9.99
CA VAL A 678 -13.47 1.65 -11.20
C VAL A 678 -12.37 0.59 -11.15
N ALA A 679 -11.13 0.95 -10.85
CA ALA A 679 -10.01 0.00 -10.81
C ALA A 679 -10.25 -1.12 -9.78
N ILE A 680 -10.71 -0.77 -8.57
CA ILE A 680 -11.04 -1.74 -7.51
C ILE A 680 -12.22 -2.62 -7.94
N ALA A 681 -13.29 -2.03 -8.49
CA ALA A 681 -14.47 -2.77 -8.94
C ALA A 681 -14.17 -3.72 -10.11
N ILE A 682 -13.32 -3.32 -11.07
CA ILE A 682 -12.88 -4.19 -12.16
C ILE A 682 -11.98 -5.30 -11.61
N GLY A 683 -11.01 -5.00 -10.76
CA GLY A 683 -10.10 -6.00 -10.19
C GLY A 683 -10.85 -7.07 -9.40
N THR A 684 -11.78 -6.66 -8.53
CA THR A 684 -12.63 -7.58 -7.77
C THR A 684 -13.61 -8.34 -8.67
N GLY A 685 -14.19 -7.68 -9.67
CA GLY A 685 -15.09 -8.31 -10.65
C GLY A 685 -14.39 -9.36 -11.53
N ALA A 686 -13.18 -9.08 -11.99
CA ALA A 686 -12.35 -9.98 -12.79
C ALA A 686 -11.87 -11.19 -11.98
N ALA A 687 -11.48 -10.97 -10.71
CA ALA A 687 -11.18 -12.05 -9.79
C ALA A 687 -12.41 -12.96 -9.59
N TYR A 688 -13.60 -12.37 -9.41
CA TYR A 688 -14.86 -13.11 -9.25
C TYR A 688 -15.27 -13.90 -10.52
N THR A 689 -15.10 -13.33 -11.72
CA THR A 689 -15.42 -14.05 -12.97
C THR A 689 -14.40 -15.14 -13.29
N ALA A 690 -13.11 -14.90 -13.04
CA ALA A 690 -12.06 -15.91 -13.17
C ALA A 690 -12.31 -17.09 -12.22
N TRP A 691 -12.70 -16.80 -10.99
CA TRP A 691 -13.11 -17.76 -9.98
C TRP A 691 -14.37 -18.55 -10.38
N ARG A 692 -15.41 -17.88 -10.89
CA ARG A 692 -16.67 -18.54 -11.32
C ARG A 692 -16.52 -19.44 -12.56
N ASN A 693 -15.54 -19.15 -13.42
CA ASN A 693 -15.29 -19.87 -14.67
C ASN A 693 -14.20 -20.96 -14.53
N ARG A 694 -13.58 -21.07 -13.35
CA ARG A 694 -12.88 -22.28 -12.90
C ARG A 694 -13.90 -23.20 -12.25
#